data_AF-A0A7G3AEI5-F1
#
_entry.id   AF-A0A7G3AEI5-F1
#
_cell.length_a   1.000
_cell.length_b   1.000
_cell.length_c   1.000
_cell.angle_alpha   90.00
_cell.angle_beta   90.00
_cell.angle_gamma   90.00
#
_symmetry.space_group_name_H-M   'P 1'
#
loop_
_entity.id
_entity.type
_entity.pdbx_description
1 polymer ?
#
loop_
_entity_poly.entity_id
_entity_poly.type
_entity_poly.pdbx_seq_one_letter_code
_entity_poly.pdbx_strand_id
1 'polypeptide(L)'
;TRQQVAKWWDDYAYCTLRMPLLPFCGMIHPFNLQSAGIPETHEMSLKTTAWMFYHIMEFWKLLRQERIKSGSTSSAPLTSFLHRRLYNSCRLPGETMDTVWSAFKTYKEGSCPSHSIVLCRGRIFMFDCVDEEGEILTPLEFFALFTAIREEVARDGGEPGAGVAVLTSDNRTNWAINRKKLMELTENNRKVLELIESAVAAINLDDQQPSDYTEVVADIMGGDLEQRWADKSLNYVSFANGKIGCAGEHTCFDGTIAVHLSAFLLESLSSGVEPNWSNVQPLRKSPVELIFDLDDNLRTEITRMKSTARQHKLACGVDYSHFMDFGKEAIKPCKIHPDAFIQLALLLTYHRLHGEFAPTYETALMRNYYKGRTETVRSCSEDAVKWIKCMVDAEVSIPTKAKLFRIAAKRQTQLMNDARSGRGIDRHLFALWCIAYENGFEIPKLYDDPLYSRSGGGGNFILSTSTLGFSVCGGCVAPMCLDEGELLTPLQFFALFTAIREEVARDGGKPGAGVAVLTSDNRTNWAINRKKLMELTENNRKVLELIESAVAAINLDDQQPSDYTEVVADIMGGDLEQRWADKSLNYVSFANGKIGCAGEHTCFDGTIAVHLSAFLLESLSSGVEPNWSNVQPLRKSPVELIFDLDDNLRTEITRMKSTARQHEAIKPCKIHPDAFIQLALLLTYHRLHGEFAPTYETALMRNYYKGRTETVRSCSEDAVKWIKCMVDAEVSIPTKAKLFRIAAKRQTQLMNDARSGRGIDRHLFALGGGGNFILSTSTLGFSVCGGCVAPMCLDGYGTFYNILPNSIILITTVYNEILFS
;
A
#
# COMPACT_ATOMS: atom_id res chain seq x y z
N THR A 1 -6.66 18.71 -38.29
CA THR A 1 -5.50 18.06 -37.64
C THR A 1 -5.54 18.10 -36.12
N ARG A 2 -5.67 19.25 -35.43
CA ARG A 2 -5.63 19.33 -33.93
C ARG A 2 -6.68 18.50 -33.16
N GLN A 3 -7.85 18.22 -33.74
CA GLN A 3 -8.89 17.39 -33.11
C GLN A 3 -8.78 15.90 -33.45
N GLN A 4 -8.00 15.56 -34.49
CA GLN A 4 -8.03 14.24 -35.10
C GLN A 4 -7.36 13.20 -34.22
N VAL A 5 -6.20 13.52 -33.63
CA VAL A 5 -5.50 12.59 -32.72
C VAL A 5 -6.33 12.27 -31.48
N ALA A 6 -7.07 13.24 -30.94
CA ALA A 6 -7.96 12.99 -29.81
C ALA A 6 -9.09 12.02 -30.17
N LYS A 7 -9.69 12.16 -31.36
CA LYS A 7 -10.70 11.24 -31.86
C LYS A 7 -10.11 9.85 -32.13
N TRP A 8 -9.00 9.77 -32.86
CA TRP A 8 -8.30 8.51 -33.13
C TRP A 8 -7.88 7.79 -31.85
N TRP A 9 -7.47 8.53 -30.82
CA TRP A 9 -7.12 7.94 -29.53
C TRP A 9 -8.34 7.33 -28.85
N ASP A 10 -9.47 8.05 -28.78
CA ASP A 10 -10.72 7.48 -28.28
C ASP A 10 -11.16 6.25 -29.11
N ASP A 11 -11.15 6.36 -30.44
CA ASP A 11 -11.60 5.31 -31.36
C ASP A 11 -10.71 4.06 -31.32
N TYR A 12 -9.42 4.19 -31.63
CA TYR A 12 -8.54 3.06 -31.92
C TYR A 12 -7.69 2.61 -30.74
N ALA A 13 -7.49 3.43 -29.70
CA ALA A 13 -6.77 2.99 -28.50
C ALA A 13 -7.72 2.41 -27.44
N TYR A 14 -8.99 2.83 -27.43
CA TYR A 14 -9.98 2.33 -26.49
C TYR A 14 -11.14 1.63 -27.21
N CYS A 15 -11.88 2.35 -28.05
CA CYS A 15 -13.16 1.89 -28.56
C CYS A 15 -13.07 0.68 -29.50
N THR A 16 -11.93 0.37 -30.12
CA THR A 16 -11.75 -0.87 -30.89
C THR A 16 -11.32 -2.05 -30.02
N LEU A 17 -10.85 -1.84 -28.79
CA LEU A 17 -10.55 -2.95 -27.87
C LEU A 17 -11.82 -3.73 -27.60
N ARG A 18 -11.74 -5.07 -27.74
CA ARG A 18 -12.87 -5.99 -27.59
C ARG A 18 -12.89 -6.71 -26.24
N MET A 19 -11.82 -6.59 -25.45
CA MET A 19 -11.75 -7.18 -24.11
C MET A 19 -12.81 -6.57 -23.17
N PRO A 20 -13.24 -7.30 -22.13
CA PRO A 20 -14.11 -6.76 -21.10
C PRO A 20 -13.55 -5.49 -20.45
N LEU A 21 -14.43 -4.53 -20.10
CA LEU A 21 -13.98 -3.29 -19.44
C LEU A 21 -13.53 -3.52 -18.00
N LEU A 22 -14.29 -4.28 -17.22
CA LEU A 22 -13.86 -4.76 -15.91
C LEU A 22 -13.57 -6.27 -16.01
N PRO A 23 -12.40 -6.73 -15.55
CA PRO A 23 -11.37 -5.98 -14.83
C PRO A 23 -10.32 -5.25 -15.72
N PHE A 24 -10.31 -5.47 -17.04
CA PHE A 24 -9.11 -5.24 -17.87
C PHE A 24 -8.85 -3.81 -18.38
N CYS A 25 -9.82 -2.90 -18.30
CA CYS A 25 -9.69 -1.54 -18.84
C CYS A 25 -10.18 -0.44 -17.88
N GLY A 26 -10.78 -0.80 -16.75
CA GLY A 26 -11.26 0.16 -15.75
C GLY A 26 -10.14 0.84 -14.97
N MET A 27 -10.33 2.10 -14.63
CA MET A 27 -9.50 2.80 -13.64
C MET A 27 -10.10 2.58 -12.25
N ILE A 28 -9.30 2.11 -11.30
CA ILE A 28 -9.74 1.81 -9.95
C ILE A 28 -9.14 2.79 -8.96
N HIS A 29 -9.95 3.29 -8.04
CA HIS A 29 -9.54 4.31 -7.08
C HIS A 29 -10.15 4.02 -5.70
N PRO A 30 -9.36 3.53 -4.72
CA PRO A 30 -9.80 3.46 -3.33
C PRO A 30 -9.79 4.86 -2.69
N PHE A 31 -10.78 5.18 -1.86
CA PHE A 31 -10.75 6.39 -1.04
C PHE A 31 -10.19 6.06 0.34
N ASN A 32 -9.06 6.66 0.69
CA ASN A 32 -8.52 6.57 2.04
C ASN A 32 -9.28 7.54 2.98
N LEU A 33 -10.43 7.10 3.49
CA LEU A 33 -11.30 7.94 4.32
C LEU A 33 -10.66 8.32 5.67
N GLN A 34 -9.76 7.47 6.16
CA GLN A 34 -9.01 7.73 7.39
C GLN A 34 -8.14 8.98 7.27
N SER A 35 -7.63 9.28 6.06
CA SER A 35 -6.87 10.51 5.80
C SER A 35 -7.71 11.79 5.94
N ALA A 36 -9.04 11.68 5.83
CA ALA A 36 -9.99 12.76 6.08
C ALA A 36 -10.60 12.71 7.49
N GLY A 37 -10.12 11.82 8.37
CA GLY A 37 -10.64 11.65 9.73
C GLY A 37 -11.98 10.92 9.81
N ILE A 38 -12.43 10.29 8.71
CA ILE A 38 -13.72 9.60 8.65
C ILE A 38 -13.54 8.11 8.98
N PRO A 39 -14.25 7.56 9.98
CA PRO A 39 -14.13 6.17 10.35
C PRO A 39 -14.79 5.24 9.32
N GLU A 40 -14.06 4.18 8.93
CA GLU A 40 -14.53 3.13 8.02
C GLU A 40 -15.17 2.00 8.82
N THR A 41 -16.45 2.15 9.13
CA THR A 41 -17.21 1.16 9.92
C THR A 41 -18.54 0.81 9.26
N HIS A 42 -19.12 -0.33 9.67
CA HIS A 42 -20.44 -0.75 9.20
C HIS A 42 -21.52 0.30 9.48
N GLU A 43 -21.50 0.91 10.67
CA GLU A 43 -22.46 1.96 11.05
C GLU A 43 -22.36 3.20 10.14
N MET A 44 -21.15 3.55 9.71
CA MET A 44 -20.88 4.70 8.88
C MET A 44 -21.04 4.43 7.38
N SER A 45 -21.21 3.18 6.96
CA SER A 45 -21.22 2.80 5.53
C SER A 45 -22.22 3.64 4.71
N LEU A 46 -23.51 3.57 5.01
CA LEU A 46 -24.52 4.34 4.27
C LEU A 46 -24.43 5.86 4.54
N LYS A 47 -24.07 6.26 5.76
CA LYS A 47 -23.93 7.67 6.16
C LYS A 47 -22.85 8.37 5.34
N THR A 48 -21.63 7.82 5.34
CA THR A 48 -20.50 8.34 4.57
C THR A 48 -20.76 8.24 3.07
N THR A 49 -21.44 7.17 2.60
CA THR A 49 -21.86 7.05 1.19
C THR A 49 -22.75 8.21 0.77
N ALA A 50 -23.77 8.54 1.57
CA ALA A 50 -24.68 9.65 1.31
C ALA A 50 -23.99 11.01 1.38
N TRP A 51 -23.11 11.20 2.36
CA TRP A 51 -22.38 12.45 2.53
C TRP A 51 -21.40 12.71 1.37
N MET A 52 -20.61 11.71 0.98
CA MET A 52 -19.75 11.81 -0.19
C MET A 52 -20.54 12.00 -1.48
N PHE A 53 -21.66 11.30 -1.64
CA PHE A 53 -22.49 11.44 -2.85
C PHE A 53 -23.09 12.84 -2.98
N TYR A 54 -23.44 13.48 -1.86
CA TYR A 54 -23.78 14.92 -1.85
C TYR A 54 -22.65 15.78 -2.44
N HIS A 55 -21.40 15.56 -2.03
CA HIS A 55 -20.26 16.30 -2.58
C HIS A 55 -19.95 15.92 -4.04
N ILE A 56 -20.23 14.68 -4.48
CA ILE A 56 -20.18 14.30 -5.90
C ILE A 56 -21.18 15.16 -6.70
N MET A 57 -22.39 15.38 -6.18
CA MET A 57 -23.40 16.23 -6.80
C MET A 57 -23.03 17.72 -6.76
N GLU A 58 -22.37 18.19 -5.70
CA GLU A 58 -21.83 19.56 -5.66
C GLU A 58 -20.78 19.78 -6.75
N PHE A 59 -19.86 18.84 -6.94
CA PHE A 59 -18.87 18.91 -8.01
C PHE A 59 -19.54 18.88 -9.39
N TRP A 60 -20.57 18.07 -9.60
CA TRP A 60 -21.39 18.09 -10.81
C TRP A 60 -22.06 19.46 -11.03
N LYS A 61 -22.67 20.07 -10.01
CA LYS A 61 -23.28 21.40 -10.09
C LYS A 61 -22.24 22.47 -10.43
N LEU A 62 -21.08 22.45 -9.78
CA LEU A 62 -19.96 23.36 -10.08
C LEU A 62 -19.47 23.21 -11.52
N LEU A 63 -19.40 21.99 -12.04
CA LEU A 63 -19.04 21.74 -13.43
C LEU A 63 -20.08 22.31 -14.39
N ARG A 64 -21.37 22.11 -14.11
CA ARG A 64 -22.47 22.69 -14.91
C ARG A 64 -22.46 24.22 -14.89
N GLN A 65 -22.06 24.83 -13.78
CA GLN A 65 -21.90 26.28 -13.63
C GLN A 65 -20.62 26.82 -14.28
N GLU A 66 -19.75 25.96 -14.82
CA GLU A 66 -18.42 26.32 -15.31
C GLU A 66 -17.55 27.00 -14.23
N ARG A 67 -17.73 26.61 -12.96
CA ARG A 67 -17.02 27.18 -11.79
C ARG A 67 -15.85 26.35 -11.29
N ILE A 68 -15.64 25.16 -11.86
CA ILE A 68 -14.43 24.39 -11.58
C ILE A 68 -13.23 25.11 -12.19
N LYS A 69 -12.33 25.56 -11.33
CA LYS A 69 -11.11 26.26 -11.74
C LYS A 69 -10.26 25.33 -12.60
N SER A 70 -9.91 25.78 -13.80
CA SER A 70 -8.94 25.03 -14.60
C SER A 70 -7.56 25.11 -13.96
N GLY A 71 -6.87 23.98 -13.88
CA GLY A 71 -5.46 23.96 -13.50
C GLY A 71 -4.62 24.76 -14.51
N SER A 72 -3.48 25.28 -14.08
CA SER A 72 -2.55 26.00 -14.95
C SER A 72 -1.12 25.55 -14.71
N THR A 73 -0.34 25.47 -15.78
CA THR A 73 1.12 25.47 -15.68
C THR A 73 1.61 26.91 -15.60
N SER A 74 2.90 27.13 -15.32
CA SER A 74 3.51 28.47 -15.39
C SER A 74 3.39 29.13 -16.77
N SER A 75 3.14 28.35 -17.83
CA SER A 75 3.13 28.82 -19.22
C SER A 75 1.76 28.81 -19.90
N ALA A 76 0.75 28.08 -19.40
CA ALA A 76 -0.55 27.94 -20.06
C ALA A 76 -1.65 27.33 -19.16
N PRO A 77 -2.94 27.66 -19.40
CA PRO A 77 -4.07 26.95 -18.79
C PRO A 77 -4.16 25.51 -19.31
N LEU A 78 -4.60 24.60 -18.45
CA LEU A 78 -4.88 23.22 -18.83
C LEU A 78 -6.30 23.09 -19.41
N THR A 79 -6.51 22.12 -20.28
CA THR A 79 -7.85 21.77 -20.75
C THR A 79 -8.63 21.07 -19.64
N SER A 80 -9.92 21.42 -19.53
CA SER A 80 -10.88 20.76 -18.65
C SER A 80 -11.85 19.85 -19.41
N PHE A 81 -11.60 19.58 -20.70
CA PHE A 81 -12.51 18.84 -21.57
C PHE A 81 -13.00 17.52 -20.97
N LEU A 82 -12.10 16.72 -20.39
CA LEU A 82 -12.46 15.42 -19.82
C LEU A 82 -13.33 15.51 -18.56
N HIS A 83 -13.37 16.65 -17.84
CA HIS A 83 -14.31 16.80 -16.72
C HIS A 83 -15.77 16.66 -17.20
N ARG A 84 -16.07 17.12 -18.41
CA ARG A 84 -17.40 17.00 -19.02
C ARG A 84 -17.84 15.54 -19.23
N ARG A 85 -16.89 14.62 -19.33
CA ARG A 85 -17.13 13.19 -19.49
C ARG A 85 -17.09 12.41 -18.16
N LEU A 86 -16.88 13.09 -17.04
CA LEU A 86 -16.89 12.47 -15.71
C LEU A 86 -18.31 12.02 -15.31
N TYR A 87 -19.33 12.81 -15.68
CA TYR A 87 -20.74 12.58 -15.35
C TYR A 87 -21.58 12.36 -16.59
N ASN A 88 -22.76 11.75 -16.42
CA ASN A 88 -23.76 11.58 -17.48
C ASN A 88 -23.18 10.95 -18.75
N SER A 89 -22.16 10.11 -18.60
CA SER A 89 -21.36 9.59 -19.72
C SER A 89 -21.23 8.08 -19.61
N CYS A 90 -21.23 7.43 -20.77
CA CYS A 90 -21.04 5.98 -20.91
C CYS A 90 -20.21 5.67 -22.15
N ARG A 91 -19.49 4.55 -22.09
CA ARG A 91 -18.97 3.88 -23.29
C ARG A 91 -20.01 2.89 -23.81
N LEU A 92 -20.69 3.25 -24.89
CA LEU A 92 -21.72 2.40 -25.50
C LEU A 92 -21.06 1.31 -26.35
N PRO A 93 -21.42 0.02 -26.17
CA PRO A 93 -20.83 -1.06 -26.93
C PRO A 93 -21.29 -1.02 -28.39
N GLY A 94 -20.36 -1.29 -29.31
CA GLY A 94 -20.68 -1.62 -30.70
C GLY A 94 -20.01 -2.93 -31.10
N GLU A 95 -20.52 -3.61 -32.12
CA GLU A 95 -20.04 -4.96 -32.47
C GLU A 95 -18.53 -4.94 -32.79
N THR A 96 -18.08 -3.98 -33.59
CA THR A 96 -16.66 -3.85 -33.97
C THR A 96 -15.94 -2.69 -33.29
N MET A 97 -16.67 -1.65 -32.90
CA MET A 97 -16.13 -0.46 -32.25
C MET A 97 -17.18 0.18 -31.35
N ASP A 98 -16.79 0.51 -30.13
CA ASP A 98 -17.62 1.19 -29.14
C ASP A 98 -17.68 2.71 -29.44
N THR A 99 -18.52 3.43 -28.70
CA THR A 99 -18.58 4.89 -28.78
C THR A 99 -18.65 5.52 -27.40
N VAL A 100 -17.96 6.64 -27.21
CA VAL A 100 -18.12 7.44 -25.99
C VAL A 100 -19.30 8.38 -26.17
N TRP A 101 -20.29 8.24 -25.31
CA TRP A 101 -21.49 9.06 -25.32
C TRP A 101 -21.62 9.84 -24.00
N SER A 102 -22.16 11.05 -24.08
CA SER A 102 -22.37 11.91 -22.92
C SER A 102 -23.63 12.76 -23.09
N ALA A 103 -24.49 12.74 -22.08
CA ALA A 103 -25.63 13.64 -21.92
C ALA A 103 -25.30 14.91 -21.12
N PHE A 104 -24.07 15.05 -20.65
CA PHE A 104 -23.67 16.19 -19.83
C PHE A 104 -23.77 17.52 -20.61
N LYS A 105 -24.39 18.53 -19.98
CA LYS A 105 -24.43 19.91 -20.50
C LYS A 105 -24.25 20.92 -19.39
N THR A 106 -23.49 21.99 -19.67
CA THR A 106 -23.44 23.16 -18.78
C THR A 106 -24.76 23.91 -18.79
N TYR A 107 -25.02 24.78 -17.81
CA TYR A 107 -26.23 25.60 -17.81
C TYR A 107 -26.36 26.48 -19.06
N LYS A 108 -25.23 26.86 -19.67
CA LYS A 108 -25.22 27.61 -20.95
C LYS A 108 -25.59 26.74 -22.15
N GLU A 109 -25.32 25.43 -22.09
CA GLU A 109 -25.58 24.47 -23.17
C GLU A 109 -26.99 23.87 -23.09
N GLY A 110 -27.65 23.95 -21.93
CA GLY A 110 -29.06 23.63 -21.75
C GLY A 110 -29.34 22.63 -20.62
N SER A 111 -30.45 21.89 -20.76
CA SER A 111 -30.85 20.88 -19.78
C SER A 111 -29.91 19.67 -19.79
N CYS A 112 -29.61 19.15 -18.60
CA CYS A 112 -28.79 17.96 -18.38
C CYS A 112 -29.52 17.07 -17.37
N PRO A 113 -29.56 15.74 -17.59
CA PRO A 113 -30.15 14.79 -16.65
C PRO A 113 -29.51 14.90 -15.26
N SER A 114 -30.34 14.77 -14.23
CA SER A 114 -29.98 14.97 -12.82
C SER A 114 -30.35 13.78 -11.94
N HIS A 115 -30.74 12.65 -12.51
CA HIS A 115 -30.98 11.40 -11.79
C HIS A 115 -29.71 10.57 -11.69
N SER A 116 -29.65 9.68 -10.70
CA SER A 116 -28.60 8.65 -10.57
C SER A 116 -29.21 7.28 -10.41
N ILE A 117 -28.39 6.25 -10.56
CA ILE A 117 -28.80 4.86 -10.35
C ILE A 117 -28.08 4.24 -9.16
N VAL A 118 -28.76 3.36 -8.43
CA VAL A 118 -28.19 2.51 -7.39
C VAL A 118 -28.27 1.06 -7.82
N LEU A 119 -27.15 0.35 -7.75
CA LEU A 119 -27.10 -1.09 -7.92
C LEU A 119 -26.94 -1.73 -6.54
N CYS A 120 -27.83 -2.66 -6.22
CA CYS A 120 -27.87 -3.36 -4.94
C CYS A 120 -28.37 -4.79 -5.16
N ARG A 121 -27.52 -5.80 -4.88
CA ARG A 121 -27.83 -7.24 -5.01
C ARG A 121 -28.46 -7.60 -6.37
N GLY A 122 -27.87 -7.12 -7.45
CA GLY A 122 -28.30 -7.41 -8.83
C GLY A 122 -29.59 -6.71 -9.29
N ARG A 123 -30.13 -5.80 -8.48
CA ARG A 123 -31.27 -4.91 -8.82
C ARG A 123 -30.75 -3.50 -9.10
N ILE A 124 -31.49 -2.73 -9.90
CA ILE A 124 -31.12 -1.36 -10.30
C ILE A 124 -32.27 -0.44 -9.92
N PHE A 125 -31.97 0.63 -9.18
CA PHE A 125 -32.93 1.65 -8.76
C PHE A 125 -32.51 3.01 -9.32
N MET A 126 -33.47 3.90 -9.50
CA MET A 126 -33.27 5.25 -9.99
C MET A 126 -33.93 6.26 -9.05
N PHE A 127 -33.27 7.40 -8.87
CA PHE A 127 -33.77 8.52 -8.07
C PHE A 127 -33.27 9.85 -8.63
N ASP A 128 -34.06 10.91 -8.45
CA ASP A 128 -33.65 12.27 -8.77
C ASP A 128 -32.64 12.77 -7.73
N CYS A 129 -31.55 13.40 -8.17
CA CYS A 129 -30.53 13.95 -7.26
C CYS A 129 -30.76 15.42 -6.91
N VAL A 130 -31.80 16.04 -7.47
CA VAL A 130 -32.21 17.42 -7.19
C VAL A 130 -33.71 17.47 -6.90
N ASP A 131 -34.14 18.46 -6.13
CA ASP A 131 -35.55 18.72 -5.86
C ASP A 131 -36.24 19.47 -7.02
N GLU A 132 -37.50 19.88 -6.79
CA GLU A 132 -38.34 20.54 -7.80
C GLU A 132 -37.86 21.96 -8.10
N GLU A 133 -37.11 22.56 -7.18
CA GLU A 133 -36.43 23.84 -7.30
C GLU A 133 -35.06 23.73 -8.00
N GLY A 134 -34.56 22.51 -8.21
CA GLY A 134 -33.27 22.22 -8.83
C GLY A 134 -32.09 22.31 -7.87
N GLU A 135 -32.35 22.31 -6.56
CA GLU A 135 -31.34 22.22 -5.51
C GLU A 135 -30.96 20.77 -5.21
N ILE A 136 -29.71 20.55 -4.82
CA ILE A 136 -29.19 19.19 -4.58
C ILE A 136 -29.85 18.64 -3.32
N LEU A 137 -30.29 17.39 -3.36
CA LEU A 137 -30.80 16.71 -2.17
C LEU A 137 -29.74 16.67 -1.07
N THR A 138 -30.15 16.83 0.18
CA THR A 138 -29.24 16.86 1.33
C THR A 138 -28.61 15.48 1.61
N PRO A 139 -27.49 15.41 2.37
CA PRO A 139 -26.92 14.14 2.81
C PRO A 139 -27.93 13.24 3.55
N LEU A 140 -28.86 13.83 4.32
CA LEU A 140 -29.91 13.09 5.04
C LEU A 140 -30.94 12.47 4.08
N GLU A 141 -31.28 13.18 3.00
CA GLU A 141 -32.19 12.66 1.97
C GLU A 141 -31.54 11.54 1.16
N PHE A 142 -30.26 11.66 0.79
CA PHE A 142 -29.53 10.55 0.16
C PHE A 142 -29.40 9.33 1.09
N PHE A 143 -29.15 9.56 2.38
CA PHE A 143 -29.12 8.47 3.37
C PHE A 143 -30.47 7.76 3.48
N ALA A 144 -31.57 8.51 3.52
CA ALA A 144 -32.91 7.94 3.51
C ALA A 144 -33.18 7.12 2.23
N LEU A 145 -32.75 7.62 1.06
CA LEU A 145 -32.91 6.93 -0.23
C LEU A 145 -32.15 5.60 -0.23
N PHE A 146 -30.87 5.61 0.15
CA PHE A 146 -30.05 4.39 0.15
C PHE A 146 -30.53 3.38 1.20
N THR A 147 -31.02 3.85 2.35
CA THR A 147 -31.64 3.00 3.37
C THR A 147 -32.92 2.36 2.85
N ALA A 148 -33.82 3.13 2.23
CA ALA A 148 -35.05 2.61 1.67
C ALA A 148 -34.81 1.54 0.58
N ILE A 149 -33.77 1.71 -0.24
CA ILE A 149 -33.35 0.71 -1.24
C ILE A 149 -32.88 -0.58 -0.54
N ARG A 150 -32.00 -0.47 0.46
CA ARG A 150 -31.53 -1.65 1.22
C ARG A 150 -32.69 -2.40 1.88
N GLU A 151 -33.64 -1.68 2.43
CA GLU A 151 -34.85 -2.26 3.05
C GLU A 151 -35.78 -2.91 2.03
N GLU A 152 -36.01 -2.29 0.87
CA GLU A 152 -36.82 -2.88 -0.21
C GLU A 152 -36.22 -4.21 -0.68
N VAL A 153 -34.91 -4.24 -0.91
CA VAL A 153 -34.23 -5.48 -1.31
C VAL A 153 -34.30 -6.54 -0.20
N ALA A 154 -34.27 -6.13 1.07
CA ALA A 154 -34.41 -7.06 2.20
C ALA A 154 -35.85 -7.61 2.38
N ARG A 155 -36.89 -6.84 2.02
CA ARG A 155 -38.30 -7.26 2.13
C ARG A 155 -38.62 -8.50 1.29
N ASP A 156 -38.00 -8.64 0.13
CA ASP A 156 -38.17 -9.78 -0.79
C ASP A 156 -37.34 -11.01 -0.37
N GLY A 157 -37.05 -11.17 0.93
CA GLY A 157 -36.19 -12.24 1.45
C GLY A 157 -34.70 -12.09 1.11
N GLY A 158 -34.30 -10.96 0.50
CA GLY A 158 -32.94 -10.72 0.04
C GLY A 158 -32.57 -11.47 -1.24
N GLU A 159 -33.55 -11.99 -1.99
CA GLU A 159 -33.35 -12.65 -3.27
C GLU A 159 -32.65 -11.71 -4.26
N PRO A 160 -31.54 -12.15 -4.89
CA PRO A 160 -30.85 -11.33 -5.88
C PRO A 160 -31.75 -11.00 -7.07
N GLY A 161 -31.61 -9.79 -7.60
CA GLY A 161 -32.23 -9.41 -8.87
C GLY A 161 -31.67 -10.22 -10.04
N ALA A 162 -32.18 -9.91 -11.24
CA ALA A 162 -31.73 -10.58 -12.46
C ALA A 162 -30.21 -10.41 -12.69
N GLY A 163 -29.58 -9.34 -12.19
CA GLY A 163 -28.14 -9.12 -12.34
C GLY A 163 -27.74 -8.71 -13.76
N VAL A 164 -28.62 -8.00 -14.48
CA VAL A 164 -28.41 -7.57 -15.88
C VAL A 164 -27.11 -6.81 -16.08
N ALA A 165 -26.69 -6.04 -15.08
CA ALA A 165 -25.47 -5.23 -15.13
C ALA A 165 -24.20 -6.06 -15.42
N VAL A 166 -24.18 -7.35 -15.05
CA VAL A 166 -23.05 -8.26 -15.32
C VAL A 166 -22.73 -8.37 -16.81
N LEU A 167 -23.72 -8.20 -17.69
CA LEU A 167 -23.54 -8.24 -19.15
C LEU A 167 -22.62 -7.13 -19.66
N THR A 168 -22.53 -6.01 -18.95
CA THR A 168 -21.63 -4.89 -19.30
C THR A 168 -20.15 -5.25 -19.13
N SER A 169 -19.85 -6.31 -18.37
CA SER A 169 -18.51 -6.84 -18.11
C SER A 169 -18.14 -8.02 -19.01
N ASP A 170 -18.87 -8.23 -20.10
CA ASP A 170 -18.52 -9.23 -21.12
C ASP A 170 -17.56 -8.64 -22.18
N ASN A 171 -17.09 -9.50 -23.09
CA ASN A 171 -16.47 -9.06 -24.34
C ASN A 171 -17.36 -8.01 -25.03
N ARG A 172 -16.75 -6.94 -25.55
CA ARG A 172 -17.49 -5.78 -26.07
C ARG A 172 -18.44 -6.15 -27.22
N THR A 173 -18.06 -7.13 -28.03
CA THR A 173 -18.89 -7.64 -29.14
C THR A 173 -20.13 -8.35 -28.61
N ASN A 174 -19.95 -9.25 -27.64
CA ASN A 174 -21.08 -9.98 -27.03
C ASN A 174 -22.00 -9.02 -26.27
N TRP A 175 -21.43 -8.06 -25.56
CA TRP A 175 -22.22 -7.03 -24.89
C TRP A 175 -22.98 -6.17 -25.91
N ALA A 176 -22.38 -5.79 -27.04
CA ALA A 176 -23.08 -5.07 -28.10
C ALA A 176 -24.30 -5.84 -28.62
N ILE A 177 -24.14 -7.15 -28.87
CA ILE A 177 -25.22 -8.04 -29.32
C ILE A 177 -26.33 -8.13 -28.25
N ASN A 178 -25.96 -8.34 -26.98
CA ASN A 178 -26.92 -8.48 -25.89
C ASN A 178 -27.62 -7.15 -25.56
N ARG A 179 -26.92 -6.01 -25.63
CA ARG A 179 -27.51 -4.67 -25.52
C ARG A 179 -28.52 -4.41 -26.63
N LYS A 180 -28.19 -4.77 -27.87
CA LYS A 180 -29.11 -4.65 -29.01
C LYS A 180 -30.37 -5.49 -28.79
N LYS A 181 -30.22 -6.75 -28.35
CA LYS A 181 -31.36 -7.61 -28.00
C LYS A 181 -32.23 -7.00 -26.89
N LEU A 182 -31.62 -6.46 -25.83
CA LEU A 182 -32.36 -5.76 -24.78
C LEU A 182 -33.21 -4.62 -25.37
N MET A 183 -32.63 -3.78 -26.22
CA MET A 183 -33.33 -2.65 -26.87
C MET A 183 -34.45 -3.06 -27.84
N GLU A 184 -34.30 -4.20 -28.52
CA GLU A 184 -35.26 -4.72 -29.49
C GLU A 184 -36.40 -5.49 -28.82
N LEU A 185 -36.17 -6.05 -27.63
CA LEU A 185 -37.16 -6.90 -26.94
C LEU A 185 -38.39 -6.10 -26.48
N THR A 186 -38.20 -4.96 -25.81
CA THR A 186 -39.31 -4.09 -25.38
C THR A 186 -38.97 -2.60 -25.41
N GLU A 187 -40.00 -1.76 -25.53
CA GLU A 187 -39.88 -0.30 -25.37
C GLU A 187 -39.41 0.08 -23.96
N ASN A 188 -39.83 -0.69 -22.95
CA ASN A 188 -39.42 -0.49 -21.56
C ASN A 188 -37.90 -0.64 -21.40
N ASN A 189 -37.30 -1.70 -21.95
CA ASN A 189 -35.85 -1.90 -21.89
C ASN A 189 -35.06 -0.75 -22.53
N ARG A 190 -35.57 -0.18 -23.64
CA ARG A 190 -34.94 0.98 -24.27
C ARG A 190 -34.92 2.18 -23.34
N LYS A 191 -36.05 2.49 -22.71
CA LYS A 191 -36.16 3.58 -21.73
C LYS A 191 -35.28 3.34 -20.51
N VAL A 192 -35.22 2.11 -20.00
CA VAL A 192 -34.34 1.74 -18.88
C VAL A 192 -32.87 1.95 -19.23
N LEU A 193 -32.43 1.52 -20.42
CA LEU A 193 -31.06 1.76 -20.89
C LEU A 193 -30.76 3.26 -21.02
N GLU A 194 -31.68 4.04 -21.60
CA GLU A 194 -31.52 5.50 -21.71
C GLU A 194 -31.38 6.16 -20.33
N LEU A 195 -32.17 5.73 -19.34
CA LEU A 195 -32.07 6.21 -17.96
C LEU A 195 -30.71 5.86 -17.33
N ILE A 196 -30.27 4.61 -17.45
CA ILE A 196 -28.97 4.17 -16.91
C ILE A 196 -27.81 4.93 -17.58
N GLU A 197 -27.84 5.03 -18.90
CA GLU A 197 -26.78 5.66 -19.69
C GLU A 197 -26.68 7.16 -19.40
N SER A 198 -27.81 7.84 -19.24
CA SER A 198 -27.89 9.28 -18.98
C SER A 198 -27.69 9.69 -17.52
N ALA A 199 -27.73 8.76 -16.56
CA ALA A 199 -27.58 9.01 -15.12
C ALA A 199 -26.28 9.77 -14.76
N VAL A 200 -26.27 10.56 -13.68
CA VAL A 200 -25.07 11.33 -13.26
C VAL A 200 -23.92 10.38 -12.89
N ALA A 201 -24.21 9.37 -12.04
CA ALA A 201 -23.29 8.31 -11.65
C ALA A 201 -24.05 7.01 -11.34
N ALA A 202 -23.32 5.90 -11.23
CA ALA A 202 -23.83 4.65 -10.66
C ALA A 202 -23.30 4.50 -9.23
N ILE A 203 -24.17 4.27 -8.26
CA ILE A 203 -23.82 3.99 -6.86
C ILE A 203 -23.97 2.49 -6.64
N ASN A 204 -22.96 1.82 -6.12
CA ASN A 204 -22.94 0.36 -5.93
C ASN A 204 -22.90 0.09 -4.42
N LEU A 205 -23.96 -0.54 -3.89
CA LEU A 205 -24.09 -0.85 -2.47
C LEU A 205 -23.70 -2.32 -2.23
N ASP A 206 -22.40 -2.58 -2.16
CA ASP A 206 -21.86 -3.93 -2.06
C ASP A 206 -21.97 -4.48 -0.62
N ASP A 207 -22.25 -5.78 -0.51
CA ASP A 207 -22.30 -6.51 0.77
C ASP A 207 -20.91 -6.99 1.23
N GLN A 208 -19.91 -6.88 0.36
CA GLN A 208 -18.53 -7.26 0.62
C GLN A 208 -17.92 -6.39 1.73
N GLN A 209 -16.98 -6.97 2.47
CA GLN A 209 -16.30 -6.32 3.59
C GLN A 209 -14.78 -6.52 3.46
N PRO A 210 -14.14 -5.84 2.49
CA PRO A 210 -12.70 -6.02 2.22
C PRO A 210 -11.86 -5.67 3.45
N SER A 211 -10.89 -6.51 3.79
CA SER A 211 -10.11 -6.40 5.03
C SER A 211 -9.11 -5.23 4.99
N ASP A 212 -8.46 -5.00 3.85
CA ASP A 212 -7.50 -3.93 3.57
C ASP A 212 -7.76 -3.27 2.20
N TYR A 213 -6.93 -2.29 1.81
CA TYR A 213 -7.09 -1.59 0.55
C TYR A 213 -6.68 -2.42 -0.68
N THR A 214 -5.89 -3.49 -0.51
CA THR A 214 -5.62 -4.44 -1.59
C THR A 214 -6.91 -5.15 -1.98
N GLU A 215 -7.66 -5.66 -0.99
CA GLU A 215 -8.98 -6.25 -1.21
C GLU A 215 -10.00 -5.23 -1.72
N VAL A 216 -9.98 -3.98 -1.25
CA VAL A 216 -10.84 -2.90 -1.80
C VAL A 216 -10.63 -2.76 -3.30
N VAL A 217 -9.38 -2.64 -3.75
CA VAL A 217 -9.05 -2.48 -5.17
C VAL A 217 -9.46 -3.72 -5.96
N ALA A 218 -9.17 -4.92 -5.45
CA ALA A 218 -9.54 -6.18 -6.10
C ALA A 218 -11.07 -6.35 -6.23
N ASP A 219 -11.84 -6.01 -5.19
CA ASP A 219 -13.29 -6.11 -5.21
C ASP A 219 -13.94 -5.00 -6.06
N ILE A 220 -13.34 -3.81 -6.16
CA ILE A 220 -13.79 -2.82 -7.13
C ILE A 220 -13.51 -3.29 -8.56
N MET A 221 -12.35 -3.90 -8.81
CA MET A 221 -11.94 -4.31 -10.15
C MET A 221 -12.71 -5.53 -10.67
N GLY A 222 -12.93 -6.54 -9.83
CA GLY A 222 -13.47 -7.83 -10.24
C GLY A 222 -14.41 -8.49 -9.23
N GLY A 223 -14.92 -7.76 -8.23
CA GLY A 223 -15.82 -8.27 -7.18
C GLY A 223 -17.20 -8.69 -7.70
N ASP A 224 -18.26 -8.17 -7.10
CA ASP A 224 -19.63 -8.52 -7.56
C ASP A 224 -20.00 -7.68 -8.79
N LEU A 225 -19.68 -8.18 -9.98
CA LEU A 225 -19.96 -7.49 -11.24
C LEU A 225 -21.46 -7.42 -11.58
N GLU A 226 -22.34 -8.10 -10.84
CA GLU A 226 -23.78 -7.87 -10.93
C GLU A 226 -24.19 -6.50 -10.37
N GLN A 227 -23.31 -5.88 -9.58
CA GLN A 227 -23.53 -4.58 -8.97
C GLN A 227 -22.83 -3.44 -9.69
N ARG A 228 -22.21 -3.67 -10.87
CA ARG A 228 -21.47 -2.63 -11.59
C ARG A 228 -21.99 -2.47 -13.01
N TRP A 229 -22.20 -1.21 -13.42
CA TRP A 229 -22.45 -0.89 -14.82
C TRP A 229 -21.13 -0.46 -15.45
N ALA A 230 -20.36 -1.42 -15.97
CA ALA A 230 -18.95 -1.21 -16.38
C ALA A 230 -18.78 -0.12 -17.46
N ASP A 231 -19.80 0.13 -18.27
CA ASP A 231 -19.79 1.19 -19.28
C ASP A 231 -19.87 2.59 -18.68
N LYS A 232 -20.31 2.73 -17.42
CA LYS A 232 -20.57 4.03 -16.80
C LYS A 232 -19.27 4.74 -16.49
N SER A 233 -19.20 6.04 -16.80
CA SER A 233 -18.02 6.86 -16.52
C SER A 233 -17.60 6.81 -15.05
N LEU A 234 -18.56 6.82 -14.12
CA LEU A 234 -18.31 6.78 -12.68
C LEU A 234 -19.21 5.74 -11.99
N ASN A 235 -18.61 4.64 -11.54
CA ASN A 235 -19.18 3.68 -10.60
C ASN A 235 -18.61 3.97 -9.20
N TYR A 236 -19.44 4.45 -8.30
CA TYR A 236 -19.09 4.79 -6.92
C TYR A 236 -19.48 3.63 -5.99
N VAL A 237 -18.47 2.99 -5.40
CA VAL A 237 -18.60 1.70 -4.72
C VAL A 237 -18.55 1.90 -3.22
N SER A 238 -19.59 1.46 -2.53
CA SER A 238 -19.70 1.46 -1.08
C SER A 238 -19.75 0.04 -0.55
N PHE A 239 -18.80 -0.31 0.32
CA PHE A 239 -18.74 -1.60 0.97
C PHE A 239 -19.48 -1.60 2.31
N ALA A 240 -19.96 -2.76 2.73
CA ALA A 240 -20.73 -2.91 3.96
C ALA A 240 -19.92 -2.57 5.22
N ASN A 241 -18.59 -2.60 5.18
CA ASN A 241 -17.74 -2.20 6.31
C ASN A 241 -17.36 -0.71 6.31
N GLY A 242 -17.94 0.09 5.42
CA GLY A 242 -17.72 1.53 5.34
C GLY A 242 -16.49 1.96 4.55
N LYS A 243 -15.74 1.01 3.96
CA LYS A 243 -14.73 1.35 2.93
C LYS A 243 -15.42 1.74 1.63
N ILE A 244 -14.81 2.65 0.88
CA ILE A 244 -15.39 3.22 -0.34
C ILE A 244 -14.31 3.35 -1.42
N GLY A 245 -14.69 3.17 -2.68
CA GLY A 245 -13.84 3.52 -3.82
C GLY A 245 -14.66 3.84 -5.06
N CYS A 246 -14.01 3.92 -6.22
CA CYS A 246 -14.70 4.02 -7.49
C CYS A 246 -14.00 3.26 -8.61
N ALA A 247 -14.79 2.84 -9.60
CA ALA A 247 -14.34 2.39 -10.90
C ALA A 247 -14.74 3.42 -11.97
N GLY A 248 -13.76 3.92 -12.71
CA GLY A 248 -13.94 4.85 -13.81
C GLY A 248 -13.74 4.20 -15.17
N GLU A 249 -14.63 4.46 -16.12
CA GLU A 249 -14.44 4.04 -17.51
C GLU A 249 -13.35 4.91 -18.17
N HIS A 250 -12.27 4.27 -18.61
CA HIS A 250 -11.02 4.98 -18.96
C HIS A 250 -11.10 5.75 -20.29
N THR A 251 -12.05 5.46 -21.16
CA THR A 251 -12.27 6.25 -22.38
C THR A 251 -12.93 7.60 -22.06
N CYS A 252 -13.71 7.66 -20.98
CA CYS A 252 -14.39 8.87 -20.53
C CYS A 252 -13.41 9.91 -19.99
N PHE A 253 -12.46 9.52 -19.13
CA PHE A 253 -11.46 10.43 -18.57
C PHE A 253 -10.15 9.74 -18.18
N ASP A 254 -9.14 10.54 -17.81
CA ASP A 254 -7.82 10.07 -17.34
C ASP A 254 -7.74 10.14 -15.80
N GLY A 255 -6.84 9.37 -15.19
CA GLY A 255 -6.71 9.26 -13.73
C GLY A 255 -6.55 10.60 -12.98
N THR A 256 -6.00 11.63 -13.61
CA THR A 256 -5.90 12.97 -12.99
C THR A 256 -7.25 13.66 -12.77
N ILE A 257 -8.27 13.33 -13.56
CA ILE A 257 -9.63 13.82 -13.36
C ILE A 257 -10.27 13.09 -12.18
N ALA A 258 -10.01 11.77 -12.05
CA ALA A 258 -10.41 10.99 -10.88
C ALA A 258 -9.81 11.58 -9.60
N VAL A 259 -8.50 11.81 -9.57
CA VAL A 259 -7.78 12.41 -8.44
C VAL A 259 -8.31 13.80 -8.09
N HIS A 260 -8.70 14.61 -9.07
CA HIS A 260 -9.28 15.92 -8.80
C HIS A 260 -10.63 15.81 -8.09
N LEU A 261 -11.50 14.89 -8.54
CA LEU A 261 -12.74 14.57 -7.82
C LEU A 261 -12.41 14.06 -6.41
N SER A 262 -11.52 13.09 -6.27
CA SER A 262 -11.18 12.49 -4.98
C SER A 262 -10.63 13.50 -3.98
N ALA A 263 -9.73 14.38 -4.42
CA ALA A 263 -9.20 15.44 -3.58
C ALA A 263 -10.30 16.41 -3.13
N PHE A 264 -11.21 16.78 -4.04
CA PHE A 264 -12.37 17.59 -3.68
C PHE A 264 -13.27 16.90 -2.65
N LEU A 265 -13.55 15.61 -2.81
CA LEU A 265 -14.39 14.84 -1.89
C LEU A 265 -13.76 14.74 -0.50
N LEU A 266 -12.49 14.33 -0.42
CA LEU A 266 -11.81 14.17 0.87
C LEU A 266 -11.68 15.50 1.62
N GLU A 267 -11.35 16.59 0.92
CA GLU A 267 -11.30 17.94 1.51
C GLU A 267 -12.67 18.42 1.98
N SER A 268 -13.74 18.12 1.22
CA SER A 268 -15.11 18.49 1.60
C SER A 268 -15.58 17.74 2.85
N LEU A 269 -15.18 16.47 3.00
CA LEU A 269 -15.45 15.71 4.23
C LEU A 269 -14.64 16.23 5.41
N SER A 270 -13.35 16.49 5.23
CA SER A 270 -12.46 16.89 6.33
C SER A 270 -12.74 18.29 6.84
N SER A 271 -13.20 19.20 5.97
CA SER A 271 -13.58 20.57 6.33
C SER A 271 -15.06 20.75 6.62
N GLY A 272 -15.89 19.77 6.23
CA GLY A 272 -17.33 19.80 6.38
C GLY A 272 -17.80 19.48 7.80
N VAL A 273 -19.00 19.92 8.12
CA VAL A 273 -19.68 19.52 9.37
C VAL A 273 -20.45 18.23 9.09
N GLU A 274 -20.17 17.20 9.88
CA GLU A 274 -20.90 15.93 9.77
C GLU A 274 -22.42 16.17 9.94
N PRO A 275 -23.25 15.66 9.01
CA PRO A 275 -24.70 15.74 9.13
C PRO A 275 -25.21 15.12 10.42
N ASN A 276 -26.20 15.75 11.08
CA ASN A 276 -26.89 15.10 12.19
C ASN A 276 -27.82 14.00 11.67
N TRP A 277 -27.30 12.78 11.59
CA TRP A 277 -28.00 11.58 11.11
C TRP A 277 -29.24 11.19 11.92
N SER A 278 -29.50 11.83 13.06
CA SER A 278 -30.73 11.61 13.84
C SER A 278 -31.94 12.38 13.28
N ASN A 279 -31.70 13.37 12.41
CA ASN A 279 -32.74 14.27 11.89
C ASN A 279 -33.27 13.86 10.51
N VAL A 280 -33.14 12.58 10.15
CA VAL A 280 -33.59 12.05 8.86
C VAL A 280 -35.11 12.23 8.72
N GLN A 281 -35.53 12.87 7.63
CA GLN A 281 -36.93 13.08 7.31
C GLN A 281 -37.45 11.96 6.40
N PRO A 282 -38.78 11.70 6.39
CA PRO A 282 -39.37 10.78 5.43
C PRO A 282 -39.07 11.20 3.98
N LEU A 283 -38.90 10.20 3.11
CA LEU A 283 -38.67 10.43 1.69
C LEU A 283 -39.86 11.15 1.05
N ARG A 284 -39.56 12.21 0.29
CA ARG A 284 -40.57 12.92 -0.52
C ARG A 284 -40.97 12.10 -1.74
N LYS A 285 -40.01 11.42 -2.36
CA LYS A 285 -40.19 10.53 -3.51
C LYS A 285 -39.41 9.24 -3.25
N SER A 286 -40.07 8.11 -3.45
CA SER A 286 -39.44 6.80 -3.35
C SER A 286 -38.55 6.53 -4.56
N PRO A 287 -37.44 5.79 -4.39
CA PRO A 287 -36.64 5.31 -5.52
C PRO A 287 -37.48 4.37 -6.40
N VAL A 288 -37.24 4.42 -7.71
CA VAL A 288 -37.96 3.60 -8.71
C VAL A 288 -37.06 2.46 -9.15
N GLU A 289 -37.51 1.21 -8.99
CA GLU A 289 -36.78 0.08 -9.54
C GLU A 289 -36.88 0.03 -11.06
N LEU A 290 -35.73 -0.15 -11.71
CA LEU A 290 -35.61 -0.30 -13.16
C LEU A 290 -35.54 -1.80 -13.50
N ILE A 291 -36.69 -2.35 -13.89
CA ILE A 291 -36.83 -3.78 -14.22
C ILE A 291 -36.73 -3.96 -15.73
N PHE A 292 -35.81 -4.83 -16.15
CA PHE A 292 -35.70 -5.27 -17.54
C PHE A 292 -36.67 -6.42 -17.84
N ASP A 293 -37.33 -6.35 -18.98
CA ASP A 293 -38.00 -7.49 -19.59
C ASP A 293 -36.91 -8.41 -20.18
N LEU A 294 -36.93 -9.69 -19.83
CA LEU A 294 -35.90 -10.66 -20.24
C LEU A 294 -36.52 -11.92 -20.82
N ASP A 295 -36.07 -12.30 -22.01
CA ASP A 295 -36.33 -13.61 -22.61
C ASP A 295 -35.36 -14.69 -22.08
N ASP A 296 -35.58 -15.95 -22.48
CA ASP A 296 -34.75 -17.07 -22.05
C ASP A 296 -33.29 -16.95 -22.53
N ASN A 297 -33.06 -16.30 -23.67
CA ASN A 297 -31.72 -16.11 -24.20
C ASN A 297 -30.91 -15.14 -23.33
N LEU A 298 -31.48 -13.99 -22.98
CA LEU A 298 -30.84 -13.01 -22.10
C LEU A 298 -30.62 -13.57 -20.70
N ARG A 299 -31.56 -14.35 -20.15
CA ARG A 299 -31.38 -15.05 -18.86
C ARG A 299 -30.21 -16.05 -18.90
N THR A 300 -30.08 -16.76 -20.01
CA THR A 300 -28.95 -17.68 -20.25
C THR A 300 -27.63 -16.92 -20.33
N GLU A 301 -27.60 -15.81 -21.06
CA GLU A 301 -26.40 -14.97 -21.21
C GLU A 301 -25.97 -14.33 -19.88
N ILE A 302 -26.92 -13.86 -19.08
CA ILE A 302 -26.67 -13.38 -17.72
C ILE A 302 -26.03 -14.48 -16.88
N THR A 303 -26.58 -15.70 -16.91
CA THR A 303 -26.05 -16.84 -16.15
C THR A 303 -24.63 -17.21 -16.59
N ARG A 304 -24.38 -17.26 -17.91
CA ARG A 304 -23.03 -17.47 -18.47
C ARG A 304 -22.06 -16.40 -17.97
N MET A 305 -22.49 -15.14 -18.00
CA MET A 305 -21.63 -14.03 -17.65
C MET A 305 -21.35 -13.96 -16.14
N LYS A 306 -22.31 -14.32 -15.27
CA LYS A 306 -22.06 -14.51 -13.83
C LYS A 306 -20.94 -15.54 -13.58
N SER A 307 -20.91 -16.64 -14.33
CA SER A 307 -19.82 -17.63 -14.22
C SER A 307 -18.49 -17.09 -14.76
N THR A 308 -18.53 -16.33 -15.84
CA THR A 308 -17.33 -15.75 -16.48
C THR A 308 -16.70 -14.67 -15.60
N ALA A 309 -17.52 -13.82 -14.99
CA ALA A 309 -17.10 -12.76 -14.07
C ALA A 309 -16.30 -13.33 -12.88
N ARG A 310 -16.73 -14.47 -12.33
CA ARG A 310 -15.99 -15.16 -11.26
C ARG A 310 -14.59 -15.61 -11.70
N GLN A 311 -14.43 -16.02 -12.95
CA GLN A 311 -13.12 -16.38 -13.51
C GLN A 311 -12.25 -15.15 -13.75
N HIS A 312 -12.82 -14.05 -14.26
CA HIS A 312 -12.10 -12.79 -14.42
C HIS A 312 -11.53 -12.27 -13.10
N LYS A 313 -12.27 -12.38 -11.99
CA LYS A 313 -11.77 -12.01 -10.65
C LYS A 313 -10.46 -12.72 -10.30
N LEU A 314 -10.38 -14.01 -10.62
CA LEU A 314 -9.21 -14.84 -10.31
C LEU A 314 -8.01 -14.57 -11.22
N ALA A 315 -8.21 -13.85 -12.33
CA ALA A 315 -7.17 -13.55 -13.32
C ALA A 315 -6.39 -12.25 -13.02
N CYS A 316 -6.79 -11.48 -12.00
CA CYS A 316 -6.12 -10.23 -11.63
C CYS A 316 -5.54 -10.31 -10.22
N GLY A 317 -4.21 -10.23 -10.13
CA GLY A 317 -3.54 -9.96 -8.86
C GLY A 317 -3.66 -8.48 -8.55
N VAL A 318 -3.58 -8.07 -7.29
CA VAL A 318 -3.54 -6.66 -6.89
C VAL A 318 -2.63 -6.58 -5.67
N ASP A 319 -1.78 -5.57 -5.62
CA ASP A 319 -1.06 -5.18 -4.41
C ASP A 319 -1.20 -3.67 -4.19
N TYR A 320 -1.64 -3.30 -2.99
CA TYR A 320 -1.72 -1.92 -2.54
C TYR A 320 -0.79 -1.74 -1.34
N SER A 321 0.37 -1.14 -1.61
CA SER A 321 1.44 -0.96 -0.61
C SER A 321 1.79 0.52 -0.40
N HIS A 322 2.10 0.87 0.85
CA HIS A 322 2.52 2.21 1.25
C HIS A 322 4.01 2.20 1.58
N PHE A 323 4.80 2.96 0.83
CA PHE A 323 6.22 3.15 1.13
C PHE A 323 6.38 4.33 2.07
N MET A 324 6.83 4.07 3.31
CA MET A 324 6.85 5.07 4.38
C MET A 324 8.26 5.61 4.69
N ASP A 325 9.34 4.93 4.30
CA ASP A 325 10.72 5.24 4.69
C ASP A 325 11.14 6.68 4.34
N PHE A 326 10.80 7.12 3.13
CA PHE A 326 11.09 8.48 2.69
C PHE A 326 10.22 8.89 1.50
N GLY A 327 10.32 10.17 1.14
CA GLY A 327 9.59 10.69 0.01
C GLY A 327 10.22 11.83 -0.75
N LYS A 328 9.40 12.63 -1.44
CA LYS A 328 9.87 13.73 -2.29
C LYS A 328 10.78 14.71 -1.55
N GLU A 329 10.55 14.91 -0.26
CA GLU A 329 11.35 15.82 0.57
C GLU A 329 12.76 15.30 0.84
N ALA A 330 12.98 13.98 0.82
CA ALA A 330 14.32 13.39 0.85
C ALA A 330 14.98 13.38 -0.54
N ILE A 331 14.20 13.25 -1.62
CA ILE A 331 14.71 13.14 -3.00
C ILE A 331 15.09 14.51 -3.59
N LYS A 332 14.29 15.55 -3.34
CA LYS A 332 14.48 16.88 -3.91
C LYS A 332 15.85 17.51 -3.60
N PRO A 333 16.39 17.45 -2.36
CA PRO A 333 17.74 17.96 -2.04
C PRO A 333 18.85 17.32 -2.88
N CYS A 334 18.66 16.07 -3.33
CA CYS A 334 19.60 15.40 -4.23
C CYS A 334 19.56 15.95 -5.68
N LYS A 335 18.71 16.95 -5.96
CA LYS A 335 18.45 17.54 -7.29
C LYS A 335 17.93 16.51 -8.30
N ILE A 336 17.10 15.59 -7.81
CA ILE A 336 16.45 14.53 -8.60
C ILE A 336 14.94 14.73 -8.50
N HIS A 337 14.23 14.56 -9.61
CA HIS A 337 12.77 14.62 -9.60
C HIS A 337 12.20 13.32 -9.00
N PRO A 338 11.26 13.37 -8.04
CA PRO A 338 10.70 12.17 -7.39
C PRO A 338 10.12 11.15 -8.37
N ASP A 339 9.39 11.61 -9.38
CA ASP A 339 8.85 10.77 -10.46
C ASP A 339 9.94 9.98 -11.19
N ALA A 340 11.03 10.67 -11.57
CA ALA A 340 12.17 10.04 -12.25
C ALA A 340 12.90 9.05 -11.34
N PHE A 341 12.98 9.33 -10.04
CA PHE A 341 13.53 8.40 -9.04
C PHE A 341 12.71 7.11 -9.01
N ILE A 342 11.38 7.21 -8.92
CA ILE A 342 10.48 6.06 -8.83
C ILE A 342 10.50 5.24 -10.13
N GLN A 343 10.45 5.88 -11.30
CA GLN A 343 10.56 5.19 -12.59
C GLN A 343 11.84 4.37 -12.73
N LEU A 344 12.97 4.93 -12.30
CA LEU A 344 14.25 4.23 -12.32
C LEU A 344 14.30 3.11 -11.28
N ALA A 345 13.74 3.32 -10.09
CA ALA A 345 13.63 2.26 -9.08
C ALA A 345 12.78 1.09 -9.59
N LEU A 346 11.64 1.36 -10.23
CA LEU A 346 10.78 0.35 -10.89
C LEU A 346 11.55 -0.48 -11.90
N LEU A 347 12.30 0.16 -12.80
CA LEU A 347 13.11 -0.53 -13.81
C LEU A 347 14.22 -1.38 -13.20
N LEU A 348 14.89 -0.88 -12.15
CA LEU A 348 15.91 -1.64 -11.42
C LEU A 348 15.30 -2.85 -10.71
N THR A 349 14.14 -2.69 -10.08
CA THR A 349 13.41 -3.78 -9.41
C THR A 349 13.01 -4.86 -10.43
N TYR A 350 12.42 -4.47 -11.56
CA TYR A 350 12.07 -5.42 -12.62
C TYR A 350 13.31 -6.19 -13.10
N HIS A 351 14.42 -5.50 -13.35
CA HIS A 351 15.65 -6.14 -13.79
C HIS A 351 16.23 -7.10 -12.74
N ARG A 352 16.15 -6.77 -11.45
CA ARG A 352 16.60 -7.66 -10.36
C ARG A 352 15.74 -8.91 -10.24
N LEU A 353 14.43 -8.80 -10.47
CA LEU A 353 13.50 -9.92 -10.37
C LEU A 353 13.57 -10.86 -11.58
N HIS A 354 13.69 -10.29 -12.79
CA HIS A 354 13.52 -11.06 -14.03
C HIS A 354 14.83 -11.21 -14.83
N GLY A 355 15.89 -10.48 -14.50
CA GLY A 355 17.14 -10.46 -15.29
C GLY A 355 17.02 -9.75 -16.65
N GLU A 356 15.84 -9.23 -16.99
CA GLU A 356 15.53 -8.62 -18.27
C GLU A 356 15.26 -7.11 -18.17
N PHE A 357 15.11 -6.43 -19.31
CA PHE A 357 14.70 -5.03 -19.35
C PHE A 357 13.28 -4.93 -19.92
N ALA A 358 12.37 -4.39 -19.13
CA ALA A 358 10.99 -4.19 -19.56
C ALA A 358 10.86 -2.95 -20.46
N PRO A 359 10.18 -3.03 -21.63
CA PRO A 359 9.62 -1.85 -22.25
C PRO A 359 8.58 -1.23 -21.30
N THR A 360 8.75 0.04 -20.97
CA THR A 360 7.95 0.74 -19.95
C THR A 360 7.24 1.93 -20.54
N TYR A 361 5.92 1.95 -20.37
CA TYR A 361 5.07 3.10 -20.61
C TYR A 361 4.94 3.91 -19.32
N GLU A 362 5.21 5.21 -19.40
CA GLU A 362 4.83 6.19 -18.40
C GLU A 362 3.93 7.27 -19.03
N THR A 363 2.86 7.65 -18.32
CA THR A 363 1.95 8.70 -18.79
C THR A 363 2.55 10.10 -18.69
N ALA A 364 2.65 10.81 -19.82
CA ALA A 364 2.82 12.26 -19.85
C ALA A 364 1.48 12.95 -20.16
N LEU A 365 1.03 13.83 -19.28
CA LEU A 365 -0.21 14.59 -19.47
C LEU A 365 -0.04 15.67 -20.54
N MET A 366 -0.93 15.67 -21.53
CA MET A 366 -0.94 16.61 -22.67
C MET A 366 -2.00 17.70 -22.50
N ARG A 367 -2.44 17.97 -21.28
CA ARG A 367 -3.56 18.88 -20.99
C ARG A 367 -3.28 20.34 -21.32
N ASN A 368 -2.03 20.73 -21.57
CA ASN A 368 -1.67 22.04 -22.11
C ASN A 368 -2.14 22.25 -23.57
N TYR A 369 -2.57 21.19 -24.26
CA TYR A 369 -3.15 21.25 -25.59
C TYR A 369 -4.68 21.13 -25.55
N TYR A 370 -5.36 21.74 -26.53
CA TYR A 370 -6.80 21.62 -26.69
C TYR A 370 -7.21 20.15 -26.87
N LYS A 371 -8.08 19.63 -25.98
CA LYS A 371 -8.46 18.21 -25.90
C LYS A 371 -7.27 17.23 -25.76
N GLY A 372 -6.11 17.71 -25.31
CA GLY A 372 -4.97 16.85 -25.06
C GLY A 372 -5.23 15.91 -23.87
N ARG A 373 -4.95 14.62 -24.08
CA ARG A 373 -5.03 13.56 -23.06
C ARG A 373 -3.62 13.19 -22.60
N THR A 374 -2.98 12.24 -23.29
CA THR A 374 -1.70 11.66 -22.88
C THR A 374 -0.73 11.47 -24.04
N GLU A 375 0.56 11.45 -23.74
CA GLU A 375 1.66 10.95 -24.55
C GLU A 375 2.43 9.89 -23.74
N THR A 376 3.18 9.02 -24.41
CA THR A 376 4.02 8.00 -23.78
C THR A 376 5.43 8.52 -23.52
N VAL A 377 5.91 8.32 -22.29
CA VAL A 377 7.33 8.38 -21.94
C VAL A 377 7.85 6.94 -21.88
N ARG A 378 8.86 6.62 -22.69
CA ARG A 378 9.50 5.30 -22.69
C ARG A 378 10.62 5.29 -21.65
N SER A 379 10.30 4.90 -20.41
CA SER A 379 11.24 5.02 -19.27
C SER A 379 12.50 4.16 -19.41
N CYS A 380 12.39 3.02 -20.10
CA CYS A 380 13.51 2.11 -20.38
C CYS A 380 14.44 2.68 -21.47
N SER A 381 15.16 3.74 -21.11
CA SER A 381 16.14 4.41 -21.97
C SER A 381 17.52 3.75 -21.89
N GLU A 382 18.39 4.01 -22.87
CA GLU A 382 19.78 3.53 -22.81
C GLU A 382 20.52 3.97 -21.54
N ASP A 383 20.26 5.20 -21.06
CA ASP A 383 20.87 5.72 -19.84
C ASP A 383 20.38 4.96 -18.60
N ALA A 384 19.10 4.62 -18.55
CA ALA A 384 18.54 3.77 -17.49
C ALA A 384 19.17 2.37 -17.53
N VAL A 385 19.27 1.75 -18.71
CA VAL A 385 19.91 0.42 -18.88
C VAL A 385 21.39 0.46 -18.45
N LYS A 386 22.16 1.48 -18.85
CA LYS A 386 23.56 1.65 -18.45
C LYS A 386 23.69 1.79 -16.93
N TRP A 387 22.82 2.58 -16.30
CA TRP A 387 22.82 2.71 -14.84
C TRP A 387 22.42 1.40 -14.15
N ILE A 388 21.38 0.70 -14.61
CA ILE A 388 20.92 -0.56 -14.00
C ILE A 388 22.02 -1.63 -14.04
N LYS A 389 22.66 -1.84 -15.21
CA LYS A 389 23.79 -2.77 -15.35
C LYS A 389 24.93 -2.44 -14.38
N CYS A 390 25.26 -1.16 -14.25
CA CYS A 390 26.24 -0.68 -13.29
C CYS A 390 25.79 -0.90 -11.84
N MET A 391 24.51 -0.71 -11.52
CA MET A 391 23.98 -0.82 -10.16
C MET A 391 24.03 -2.25 -9.62
N VAL A 392 23.79 -3.25 -10.48
CA VAL A 392 23.82 -4.68 -10.13
C VAL A 392 25.23 -5.29 -10.14
N ASP A 393 26.21 -4.59 -10.70
CA ASP A 393 27.61 -5.03 -10.69
C ASP A 393 28.26 -4.72 -9.33
N ALA A 394 28.74 -5.76 -8.63
CA ALA A 394 29.37 -5.62 -7.32
C ALA A 394 30.74 -4.94 -7.37
N GLU A 395 31.44 -5.03 -8.51
CA GLU A 395 32.81 -4.51 -8.69
C GLU A 395 32.82 -2.99 -8.96
N VAL A 396 31.67 -2.42 -9.33
CA VAL A 396 31.57 -1.00 -9.64
C VAL A 396 31.41 -0.14 -8.38
N SER A 397 32.24 0.89 -8.24
CA SER A 397 32.24 1.78 -7.08
C SER A 397 30.93 2.57 -6.93
N ILE A 398 30.53 2.84 -5.67
CA ILE A 398 29.34 3.65 -5.33
C ILE A 398 29.34 5.02 -6.02
N PRO A 399 30.46 5.78 -6.10
CA PRO A 399 30.48 7.06 -6.83
C PRO A 399 30.11 6.92 -8.31
N THR A 400 30.54 5.83 -8.96
CA THR A 400 30.21 5.55 -10.36
C THR A 400 28.73 5.22 -10.52
N LYS A 401 28.19 4.36 -9.64
CA LYS A 401 26.75 4.05 -9.57
C LYS A 401 25.91 5.32 -9.42
N ALA A 402 26.26 6.17 -8.46
CA ALA A 402 25.57 7.44 -8.21
C ALA A 402 25.69 8.45 -9.37
N LYS A 403 26.83 8.47 -10.07
CA LYS A 403 27.01 9.31 -11.26
C LYS A 403 26.08 8.87 -12.39
N LEU A 404 26.04 7.57 -12.71
CA LEU A 404 25.17 7.06 -13.76
C LEU A 404 23.69 7.20 -13.40
N PHE A 405 23.33 7.04 -12.12
CA PHE A 405 21.97 7.29 -11.65
C PHE A 405 21.50 8.71 -11.97
N ARG A 406 22.32 9.73 -11.68
CA ARG A 406 21.99 11.12 -11.97
C ARG A 406 21.83 11.39 -13.47
N ILE A 407 22.63 10.72 -14.31
CA ILE A 407 22.50 10.81 -15.77
C ILE A 407 21.17 10.21 -16.23
N ALA A 408 20.83 9.00 -15.76
CA ALA A 408 19.56 8.34 -16.05
C ALA A 408 18.36 9.19 -15.57
N ALA A 409 18.42 9.74 -14.36
CA ALA A 409 17.34 10.56 -13.81
C ALA A 409 17.13 11.87 -14.58
N LYS A 410 18.23 12.50 -15.02
CA LYS A 410 18.18 13.66 -15.91
C LYS A 410 17.58 13.29 -17.27
N ARG A 411 17.93 12.13 -17.82
CA ARG A 411 17.35 11.64 -19.07
C ARG A 411 15.86 11.40 -18.94
N GLN A 412 15.40 10.75 -17.87
CA GLN A 412 13.98 10.52 -17.61
C GLN A 412 13.19 11.82 -17.53
N THR A 413 13.72 12.80 -16.78
CA THR A 413 13.11 14.13 -16.66
C THR A 413 13.04 14.85 -18.02
N GLN A 414 14.09 14.73 -18.85
CA GLN A 414 14.11 15.29 -20.20
C GLN A 414 13.04 14.65 -21.08
N LEU A 415 12.91 13.32 -21.08
CA LEU A 415 11.89 12.60 -21.85
C LEU A 415 10.47 13.03 -21.45
N MET A 416 10.20 13.16 -20.15
CA MET A 416 8.91 13.67 -19.65
C MET A 416 8.61 15.10 -20.14
N ASN A 417 9.61 15.99 -20.10
CA ASN A 417 9.45 17.36 -20.59
C ASN A 417 9.23 17.41 -22.12
N ASP A 418 9.96 16.59 -22.87
CA ASP A 418 9.80 16.47 -24.32
C ASP A 418 8.39 15.97 -24.66
N ALA A 419 7.93 14.90 -24.01
CA ALA A 419 6.57 14.38 -24.19
C ALA A 419 5.51 15.45 -23.91
N ARG A 420 5.53 16.10 -22.73
CA ARG A 420 4.59 17.18 -22.34
C ARG A 420 4.61 18.39 -23.27
N SER A 421 5.70 18.60 -24.00
CA SER A 421 5.85 19.67 -24.99
C SER A 421 5.48 19.25 -26.42
N GLY A 422 4.86 18.07 -26.59
CA GLY A 422 4.42 17.56 -27.89
C GLY A 422 5.55 17.02 -28.76
N ARG A 423 6.70 16.69 -28.15
CA ARG A 423 7.85 16.07 -28.83
C ARG A 423 7.99 14.57 -28.53
N GLY A 424 6.97 13.96 -27.93
CA GLY A 424 6.87 12.50 -27.84
C GLY A 424 6.64 11.88 -29.22
N ILE A 425 6.97 10.59 -29.34
CA ILE A 425 6.96 9.89 -30.64
C ILE A 425 5.81 8.90 -30.77
N ASP A 426 5.33 8.32 -29.67
CA ASP A 426 4.34 7.24 -29.69
C ASP A 426 3.00 7.68 -30.29
N ARG A 427 2.42 8.81 -29.85
CA ARG A 427 1.18 9.32 -30.48
C ARG A 427 1.38 9.77 -31.91
N HIS A 428 2.59 10.20 -32.28
CA HIS A 428 2.91 10.55 -33.67
C HIS A 428 2.93 9.30 -34.56
N LEU A 429 3.63 8.24 -34.15
CA LEU A 429 3.62 6.96 -34.87
C LEU A 429 2.21 6.36 -34.92
N PHE A 430 1.44 6.44 -33.84
CA PHE A 430 0.04 6.04 -33.85
C PHE A 430 -0.79 6.84 -34.87
N ALA A 431 -0.62 8.16 -34.94
CA ALA A 431 -1.32 8.98 -35.92
C ALA A 431 -0.96 8.61 -37.37
N LEU A 432 0.30 8.28 -37.65
CA LEU A 432 0.73 7.80 -38.98
C LEU A 432 0.07 6.44 -39.32
N TRP A 433 -0.07 5.55 -38.34
CA TRP A 433 -0.80 4.30 -38.49
C TRP A 433 -2.27 4.55 -38.82
N CYS A 434 -2.94 5.44 -38.07
CA CYS A 434 -4.34 5.81 -38.33
C CYS A 434 -4.52 6.40 -39.73
N ILE A 435 -3.60 7.25 -40.18
CA ILE A 435 -3.64 7.82 -41.54
C ILE A 435 -3.56 6.71 -42.58
N ALA A 436 -2.61 5.77 -42.45
CA ALA A 436 -2.48 4.67 -43.38
C ALA A 436 -3.73 3.79 -43.39
N TYR A 437 -4.22 3.42 -42.21
CA TYR A 437 -5.42 2.60 -42.02
C TYR A 437 -6.67 3.24 -42.63
N GLU A 438 -6.98 4.49 -42.29
CA GLU A 438 -8.21 5.17 -42.76
C GLU A 438 -8.20 5.47 -44.27
N ASN A 439 -7.02 5.60 -44.88
CA ASN A 439 -6.90 5.83 -46.32
C ASN A 439 -6.75 4.53 -47.13
N GLY A 440 -6.79 3.36 -46.48
CA GLY A 440 -6.61 2.07 -47.14
C GLY A 440 -5.22 1.88 -47.75
N PHE A 441 -4.21 2.60 -47.23
CA PHE A 441 -2.83 2.40 -47.61
C PHE A 441 -2.28 1.12 -46.98
N GLU A 442 -1.26 0.52 -47.60
CA GLU A 442 -0.48 -0.53 -46.96
C GLU A 442 0.14 0.03 -45.68
N ILE A 443 -0.09 -0.65 -44.54
CA ILE A 443 0.49 -0.24 -43.27
C ILE A 443 2.01 -0.36 -43.38
N PRO A 444 2.78 0.69 -43.03
CA PRO A 444 4.23 0.65 -43.13
C PRO A 444 4.85 -0.53 -42.37
N LYS A 445 5.83 -1.21 -42.97
CA LYS A 445 6.54 -2.37 -42.37
C LYS A 445 7.17 -2.08 -41.00
N LEU A 446 7.33 -0.81 -40.63
CA LEU A 446 7.74 -0.39 -39.28
C LEU A 446 6.85 -1.00 -38.18
N TYR A 447 5.53 -1.11 -38.41
CA TYR A 447 4.60 -1.63 -37.38
C TYR A 447 4.65 -3.16 -37.24
N ASP A 448 5.10 -3.86 -38.29
CA ASP A 448 5.28 -5.32 -38.30
C ASP A 448 6.70 -5.74 -37.86
N ASP A 449 7.62 -4.78 -37.71
CA ASP A 449 8.96 -5.05 -37.20
C ASP A 449 8.87 -5.62 -35.78
N PRO A 450 9.45 -6.80 -35.50
CA PRO A 450 9.49 -7.36 -34.15
C PRO A 450 10.07 -6.40 -33.09
N LEU A 451 10.90 -5.44 -33.47
CA LEU A 451 11.41 -4.41 -32.56
C LEU A 451 10.35 -3.37 -32.17
N TYR A 452 9.36 -3.12 -33.02
CA TYR A 452 8.24 -2.23 -32.67
C TYR A 452 7.46 -2.81 -31.49
N SER A 453 7.05 -4.09 -31.57
CA SER A 453 6.36 -4.78 -30.47
C SER A 453 7.26 -5.01 -29.25
N ARG A 454 8.50 -5.50 -29.44
CA ARG A 454 9.45 -5.72 -28.32
C ARG A 454 9.81 -4.44 -27.56
N SER A 455 9.72 -3.28 -28.20
CA SER A 455 9.93 -1.98 -27.53
C SER A 455 8.68 -1.42 -26.86
N GLY A 456 7.56 -2.15 -26.89
CA GLY A 456 6.28 -1.80 -26.28
C GLY A 456 5.20 -1.33 -27.27
N GLY A 457 5.55 -1.11 -28.54
CA GLY A 457 4.61 -0.69 -29.58
C GLY A 457 3.43 -1.65 -29.74
N GLY A 458 2.26 -1.12 -30.10
CA GLY A 458 1.04 -1.93 -30.26
C GLY A 458 0.41 -2.40 -28.93
N GLY A 459 0.78 -1.79 -27.80
CA GLY A 459 0.24 -2.14 -26.48
C GLY A 459 1.05 -3.22 -25.75
N ASN A 460 2.28 -3.51 -26.17
CA ASN A 460 3.14 -4.56 -25.61
C ASN A 460 4.08 -4.04 -24.50
N PHE A 461 3.68 -3.00 -23.76
CA PHE A 461 4.46 -2.51 -22.64
C PHE A 461 4.29 -3.44 -21.44
N ILE A 462 5.38 -4.09 -21.04
CA ILE A 462 5.39 -4.99 -19.86
C ILE A 462 5.08 -4.19 -18.59
N LEU A 463 5.67 -3.00 -18.45
CA LEU A 463 5.37 -2.08 -17.35
C LEU A 463 4.50 -0.92 -17.86
N SER A 464 3.26 -0.86 -17.36
CA SER A 464 2.32 0.25 -17.60
C SER A 464 2.21 1.09 -16.34
N THR A 465 2.74 2.32 -16.38
CA THR A 465 2.90 3.16 -15.19
C THR A 465 2.33 4.57 -15.38
N SER A 466 1.93 5.20 -14.27
CA SER A 466 1.52 6.60 -14.26
C SER A 466 1.72 7.18 -12.87
N THR A 467 2.23 8.41 -12.81
CA THR A 467 2.07 9.24 -11.62
C THR A 467 0.68 9.87 -11.60
N LEU A 468 0.03 9.83 -10.43
CA LEU A 468 -1.29 10.43 -10.22
C LEU A 468 -1.23 11.80 -9.52
N GLY A 469 -0.03 12.25 -9.19
CA GLY A 469 0.20 13.54 -8.54
C GLY A 469 0.81 13.38 -7.15
N PHE A 470 0.52 14.34 -6.28
CA PHE A 470 1.15 14.48 -4.96
C PHE A 470 0.15 14.57 -3.81
N SER A 471 -1.11 14.16 -4.02
CA SER A 471 -2.15 14.11 -2.98
C SER A 471 -2.20 12.72 -2.33
N VAL A 472 -3.07 12.58 -1.32
CA VAL A 472 -3.41 11.30 -0.68
C VAL A 472 -4.23 10.35 -1.58
N CYS A 473 -4.49 10.73 -2.83
CA CYS A 473 -5.37 9.98 -3.72
C CYS A 473 -4.52 9.10 -4.65
N GLY A 474 -4.72 7.78 -4.58
CA GLY A 474 -4.02 6.79 -5.42
C GLY A 474 -5.00 5.97 -6.26
N GLY A 475 -4.55 5.38 -7.38
CA GLY A 475 -5.42 4.63 -8.29
C GLY A 475 -4.61 3.81 -9.30
N CYS A 476 -5.24 2.82 -9.92
CA CYS A 476 -4.59 1.87 -10.81
C CYS A 476 -5.44 1.58 -12.05
N VAL A 477 -4.78 0.92 -13.00
CA VAL A 477 -5.37 0.28 -14.17
C VAL A 477 -4.84 -1.14 -14.23
N ALA A 478 -5.52 -2.02 -14.94
CA ALA A 478 -4.99 -3.34 -15.23
C ALA A 478 -3.70 -3.26 -16.08
N PRO A 479 -2.83 -4.29 -16.00
CA PRO A 479 -1.66 -4.42 -16.88
C PRO A 479 -2.05 -4.40 -18.37
N MET A 480 -1.16 -3.89 -19.24
CA MET A 480 -1.40 -3.86 -20.69
C MET A 480 -1.13 -5.21 -21.38
N CYS A 481 -0.26 -6.03 -20.80
CA CYS A 481 0.08 -7.35 -21.31
C CYS A 481 -0.58 -8.43 -20.45
N LEU A 482 -0.75 -9.62 -21.03
CA LEU A 482 -1.00 -10.86 -20.30
C LEU A 482 0.33 -11.63 -20.26
N ASP A 483 0.73 -12.17 -19.11
CA ASP A 483 1.82 -13.14 -19.07
C ASP A 483 1.34 -14.46 -19.69
N GLU A 484 2.27 -15.34 -20.11
CA GLU A 484 2.07 -16.62 -20.85
C GLU A 484 1.17 -17.68 -20.15
N GLY A 485 0.01 -17.29 -19.62
CA GLY A 485 -0.92 -18.12 -18.85
C GLY A 485 -1.00 -17.80 -17.36
N GLU A 486 -0.23 -16.86 -16.80
CA GLU A 486 -0.25 -16.51 -15.37
C GLU A 486 -0.20 -15.00 -15.11
N LEU A 487 -0.52 -14.59 -13.87
CA LEU A 487 -0.98 -13.26 -13.51
C LEU A 487 0.09 -12.15 -13.55
N LEU A 488 -0.22 -11.02 -14.18
CA LEU A 488 0.46 -9.76 -13.91
C LEU A 488 -0.24 -9.02 -12.75
N THR A 489 0.54 -8.62 -11.75
CA THR A 489 0.09 -7.75 -10.66
C THR A 489 0.21 -6.29 -11.09
N PRO A 490 -0.85 -5.47 -11.02
CA PRO A 490 -0.73 -4.03 -11.03
C PRO A 490 -0.02 -3.62 -9.74
N LEU A 491 1.26 -3.24 -9.85
CA LEU A 491 1.97 -2.58 -8.74
C LEU A 491 1.49 -1.13 -8.64
N GLN A 492 0.84 -0.80 -7.52
CA GLN A 492 0.65 0.58 -7.10
C GLN A 492 1.69 0.96 -6.06
N PHE A 493 2.55 1.93 -6.40
CA PHE A 493 3.34 2.63 -5.39
C PHE A 493 2.57 3.86 -4.91
N PHE A 494 2.14 3.83 -3.65
CA PHE A 494 1.61 5.01 -2.98
C PHE A 494 2.72 5.67 -2.15
N ALA A 495 3.10 6.90 -2.51
CA ALA A 495 4.06 7.70 -1.76
C ALA A 495 3.36 8.96 -1.27
N LEU A 496 2.96 8.97 0.00
CA LEU A 496 2.35 10.11 0.66
C LEU A 496 3.43 11.02 1.24
N PHE A 497 3.40 12.31 0.90
CA PHE A 497 4.38 13.28 1.35
C PHE A 497 3.73 14.30 2.27
N THR A 498 3.80 14.08 3.58
CA THR A 498 3.50 15.11 4.57
C THR A 498 4.79 15.74 5.07
N ALA A 499 4.76 17.06 5.26
CA ALA A 499 5.85 17.84 5.85
C ALA A 499 5.31 18.50 7.11
N ILE A 500 6.02 18.34 8.24
CA ILE A 500 5.84 19.20 9.40
C ILE A 500 6.84 20.34 9.26
N ARG A 501 6.36 21.59 9.35
CA ARG A 501 7.19 22.78 9.42
C ARG A 501 6.94 23.43 10.78
N GLU A 502 7.93 23.41 11.65
CA GLU A 502 8.47 24.62 12.30
C GLU A 502 9.79 24.28 13.00
N GLU A 503 10.84 25.00 12.59
CA GLU A 503 12.11 25.08 13.30
C GLU A 503 11.91 25.83 14.61
N VAL A 504 12.32 25.23 15.72
CA VAL A 504 12.85 26.00 16.84
C VAL A 504 14.37 25.98 16.70
N ALA A 505 14.93 27.14 16.39
CA ALA A 505 16.36 27.37 16.34
C ALA A 505 17.03 26.85 17.64
N ARG A 506 18.04 25.98 17.49
CA ARG A 506 19.03 25.75 18.54
C ARG A 506 20.28 26.53 18.20
N ASP A 507 20.58 27.49 19.07
CA ASP A 507 21.86 28.20 19.12
C ASP A 507 23.03 27.22 19.09
N GLY A 508 23.91 27.37 18.10
CA GLY A 508 25.36 27.52 18.27
C GLY A 508 26.19 26.51 19.07
N GLY A 509 25.67 25.36 19.50
CA GLY A 509 26.46 24.32 20.18
C GLY A 509 27.29 23.48 19.21
N LYS A 510 28.61 23.41 19.41
CA LYS A 510 29.46 22.45 18.68
C LYS A 510 28.95 21.02 18.96
N PRO A 511 28.85 20.12 17.97
CA PRO A 511 28.43 18.74 18.20
C PRO A 511 29.31 18.06 19.26
N GLY A 512 28.66 17.40 20.22
CA GLY A 512 29.32 16.56 21.21
C GLY A 512 30.10 15.43 20.55
N ALA A 513 31.13 14.92 21.23
CA ALA A 513 32.10 14.04 20.60
C ALA A 513 31.63 12.58 20.36
N GLY A 514 30.37 12.22 20.64
CA GLY A 514 29.79 10.92 20.30
C GLY A 514 30.26 9.72 21.14
N VAL A 515 30.69 9.93 22.39
CA VAL A 515 31.35 8.91 23.23
C VAL A 515 30.50 7.66 23.49
N ALA A 516 29.17 7.78 23.48
CA ALA A 516 28.25 6.67 23.75
C ALA A 516 28.40 5.52 22.74
N VAL A 517 28.87 5.80 21.52
CA VAL A 517 29.13 4.80 20.47
C VAL A 517 30.08 3.70 20.94
N LEU A 518 31.04 4.04 21.81
CA LEU A 518 32.04 3.10 22.34
C LEU A 518 31.42 1.97 23.17
N THR A 519 30.23 2.19 23.74
CA THR A 519 29.49 1.17 24.52
C THR A 519 28.93 0.04 23.66
N SER A 520 28.86 0.27 22.34
CA SER A 520 28.34 -0.66 21.33
C SER A 520 29.45 -1.49 20.65
N ASP A 521 30.71 -1.30 21.05
CA ASP A 521 31.84 -2.08 20.54
C ASP A 521 31.88 -3.47 21.18
N ASN A 522 32.75 -4.35 20.69
CA ASN A 522 33.05 -5.61 21.36
C ASN A 522 33.42 -5.35 22.83
N ARG A 523 32.91 -6.17 23.75
CA ARG A 523 33.08 -6.00 25.19
C ARG A 523 34.54 -5.90 25.64
N THR A 524 35.47 -6.53 24.92
CA THR A 524 36.91 -6.36 25.18
C THR A 524 37.41 -4.95 24.85
N ASN A 525 37.03 -4.43 23.68
CA ASN A 525 37.41 -3.08 23.26
C ASN A 525 36.73 -2.01 24.11
N TRP A 526 35.45 -2.20 24.43
CA TRP A 526 34.74 -1.31 25.34
C TRP A 526 35.38 -1.31 26.73
N ALA A 527 35.75 -2.46 27.30
CA ALA A 527 36.45 -2.52 28.59
C ALA A 527 37.78 -1.75 28.57
N ILE A 528 38.54 -1.85 27.47
CA ILE A 528 39.79 -1.11 27.26
C ILE A 528 39.51 0.41 27.17
N ASN A 529 38.53 0.82 26.36
CA ASN A 529 38.19 2.23 26.15
C ASN A 529 37.57 2.86 27.39
N ARG A 530 36.73 2.13 28.14
CA ARG A 530 36.19 2.54 29.44
C ARG A 530 37.30 2.74 30.46
N LYS A 531 38.28 1.82 30.52
CA LYS A 531 39.45 1.97 31.40
C LYS A 531 40.26 3.22 31.03
N LYS A 532 40.51 3.45 29.73
CA LYS A 532 41.18 4.67 29.25
C LYS A 532 40.41 5.93 29.65
N LEU A 533 39.09 5.96 29.46
CA LEU A 533 38.26 7.10 29.88
C LEU A 533 38.39 7.38 31.39
N MET A 534 38.38 6.35 32.23
CA MET A 534 38.52 6.45 33.70
C MET A 534 39.92 6.89 34.18
N GLU A 535 40.94 6.60 33.39
CA GLU A 535 42.35 6.94 33.67
C GLU A 535 42.74 8.31 33.10
N LEU A 536 42.03 8.78 32.07
CA LEU A 536 42.38 10.00 31.33
C LEU A 536 42.16 11.27 32.16
N THR A 537 41.00 11.43 32.81
CA THR A 537 40.74 12.55 33.72
C THR A 537 39.81 12.16 34.88
N GLU A 538 39.93 12.88 35.99
CA GLU A 538 39.00 12.77 37.13
C GLU A 538 37.58 13.22 36.75
N ASN A 539 37.45 14.11 35.77
CA ASN A 539 36.16 14.52 35.22
C ASN A 539 35.45 13.35 34.51
N ASN A 540 36.15 12.62 33.65
CA ASN A 540 35.59 11.44 32.97
C ASN A 540 35.10 10.37 33.95
N ARG A 541 35.82 10.17 35.06
CA ARG A 541 35.42 9.26 36.14
C ARG A 541 34.08 9.65 36.76
N LYS A 542 33.93 10.92 37.13
CA LYS A 542 32.69 11.46 37.70
C LYS A 542 31.52 11.40 36.71
N VAL A 543 31.78 11.67 35.43
CA VAL A 543 30.77 11.57 34.37
C VAL A 543 30.30 10.13 34.19
N LEU A 544 31.22 9.15 34.18
CA LEU A 544 30.86 7.72 34.10
C LEU A 544 30.05 7.26 35.31
N GLU A 545 30.46 7.62 36.52
CA GLU A 545 29.71 7.28 37.75
C GLU A 545 28.29 7.86 37.73
N LEU A 546 28.11 9.09 37.22
CA LEU A 546 26.80 9.72 37.05
C LEU A 546 25.92 8.99 36.04
N ILE A 547 26.46 8.60 34.88
CA ILE A 547 25.73 7.85 33.85
C ILE A 547 25.34 6.46 34.37
N GLU A 548 26.26 5.77 35.03
CA GLU A 548 26.06 4.41 35.55
C GLU A 548 25.03 4.38 36.70
N SER A 549 25.03 5.38 37.57
CA SER A 549 24.08 5.52 38.67
C SER A 549 22.72 6.12 38.28
N ALA A 550 22.56 6.66 37.07
CA ALA A 550 21.29 7.21 36.59
C ALA A 550 20.15 6.17 36.61
N VAL A 551 18.90 6.61 36.72
CA VAL A 551 17.74 5.67 36.74
C VAL A 551 17.51 5.05 35.35
N ALA A 552 17.63 5.85 34.29
CA ALA A 552 17.49 5.46 32.90
C ALA A 552 18.24 6.46 32.02
N ALA A 553 18.52 6.09 30.77
CA ALA A 553 18.94 7.02 29.72
C ALA A 553 17.69 7.44 28.92
N ILE A 554 17.45 8.75 28.77
CA ILE A 554 16.40 9.29 27.91
C ILE A 554 17.07 9.87 26.66
N ASN A 555 16.81 9.25 25.53
CA ASN A 555 17.47 9.52 24.27
C ASN A 555 16.47 10.26 23.37
N LEU A 556 16.73 11.55 23.15
CA LEU A 556 15.91 12.42 22.31
C LEU A 556 16.49 12.40 20.90
N ASP A 557 15.93 11.51 20.09
CA ASP A 557 16.47 11.15 18.79
C ASP A 557 15.80 11.97 17.69
N ASP A 558 16.61 12.68 16.91
CA ASP A 558 16.11 13.48 15.79
C ASP A 558 15.66 12.61 14.61
N GLN A 559 15.94 11.30 14.64
CA GLN A 559 15.41 10.32 13.71
C GLN A 559 13.88 10.27 13.76
N GLN A 560 13.28 9.99 12.61
CA GLN A 560 11.83 9.91 12.44
C GLN A 560 11.49 8.57 11.80
N PRO A 561 11.68 7.43 12.52
CA PRO A 561 11.41 6.11 11.96
C PRO A 561 10.00 6.06 11.41
N SER A 562 9.85 5.51 10.21
CA SER A 562 8.63 5.57 9.40
C SER A 562 7.59 4.50 9.75
N ASP A 563 8.06 3.35 10.22
CA ASP A 563 7.24 2.21 10.64
C ASP A 563 7.77 1.56 11.93
N TYR A 564 7.16 0.44 12.37
CA TYR A 564 7.56 -0.25 13.60
C TYR A 564 8.89 -1.00 13.46
N THR A 565 9.25 -1.32 12.22
CA THR A 565 10.46 -2.01 11.80
C THR A 565 11.64 -1.06 11.99
N GLU A 566 11.55 0.15 11.44
CA GLU A 566 12.52 1.22 11.66
C GLU A 566 12.58 1.64 13.12
N VAL A 567 11.45 1.78 13.83
CA VAL A 567 11.45 2.06 15.29
C VAL A 567 12.32 1.05 16.04
N VAL A 568 12.11 -0.24 15.80
CA VAL A 568 12.86 -1.31 16.47
C VAL A 568 14.34 -1.28 16.08
N ALA A 569 14.63 -1.04 14.80
CA ALA A 569 15.99 -1.01 14.32
C ALA A 569 16.75 0.27 14.74
N ASP A 570 16.07 1.41 14.94
CA ASP A 570 16.61 2.67 15.49
C ASP A 570 16.77 2.60 17.01
N ILE A 571 15.92 1.83 17.68
CA ILE A 571 16.09 1.51 19.10
C ILE A 571 17.31 0.59 19.31
N MET A 572 17.50 -0.43 18.45
CA MET A 572 18.61 -1.39 18.54
C MET A 572 19.94 -0.86 18.03
N GLY A 573 19.93 -0.06 16.96
CA GLY A 573 21.14 0.31 16.21
C GLY A 573 20.97 1.60 15.40
N GLY A 574 20.17 2.55 15.89
CA GLY A 574 20.03 3.91 15.35
C GLY A 574 21.25 4.77 15.65
N ASP A 575 21.05 6.03 16.05
CA ASP A 575 22.17 6.88 16.44
C ASP A 575 22.84 6.39 17.73
N LEU A 576 23.88 5.57 17.57
CA LEU A 576 24.66 5.00 18.67
C LEU A 576 25.41 6.07 19.47
N GLU A 577 25.53 7.30 18.96
CA GLU A 577 26.06 8.44 19.73
C GLU A 577 25.11 8.88 20.84
N GLN A 578 23.83 8.48 20.74
CA GLN A 578 22.76 8.81 21.67
C GLN A 578 22.27 7.60 22.48
N ARG A 579 23.00 6.47 22.46
CA ARG A 579 22.59 5.24 23.16
C ARG A 579 23.69 4.77 24.10
N TRP A 580 23.36 4.58 25.37
CA TRP A 580 24.30 3.99 26.33
C TRP A 580 23.97 2.50 26.51
N ALA A 581 24.64 1.64 25.75
CA ALA A 581 24.28 0.21 25.65
C ALA A 581 24.34 -0.54 26.98
N ASP A 582 25.18 -0.10 27.92
CA ASP A 582 25.31 -0.69 29.26
C ASP A 582 24.20 -0.26 30.23
N LYS A 583 23.25 0.60 29.80
CA LYS A 583 22.17 1.04 30.66
C LYS A 583 21.06 -0.02 30.75
N SER A 584 20.59 -0.22 31.98
CA SER A 584 19.42 -1.06 32.26
C SER A 584 18.15 -0.59 31.56
N LEU A 585 18.00 0.69 31.23
CA LEU A 585 16.89 1.17 30.41
C LEU A 585 17.32 2.39 29.59
N ASN A 586 17.23 2.26 28.29
CA ASN A 586 17.33 3.32 27.29
C ASN A 586 15.92 3.59 26.78
N TYR A 587 15.36 4.76 27.08
CA TYR A 587 14.08 5.21 26.55
C TYR A 587 14.34 6.13 25.36
N VAL A 588 13.81 5.79 24.21
CA VAL A 588 14.08 6.48 22.94
C VAL A 588 12.82 7.20 22.52
N SER A 589 12.89 8.53 22.42
CA SER A 589 11.84 9.38 21.89
C SER A 589 12.30 9.98 20.58
N PHE A 590 11.64 9.59 19.48
CA PHE A 590 11.91 10.08 18.14
C PHE A 590 11.23 11.42 17.89
N ALA A 591 11.78 12.23 16.98
CA ALA A 591 11.25 13.56 16.66
C ALA A 591 9.82 13.53 16.10
N ASN A 592 9.38 12.40 15.54
CA ASN A 592 8.01 12.19 15.08
C ASN A 592 7.04 11.67 16.16
N GLY A 593 7.45 11.69 17.44
CA GLY A 593 6.64 11.29 18.58
C GLY A 593 6.57 9.77 18.81
N LYS A 594 7.25 8.97 17.99
CA LYS A 594 7.38 7.53 18.24
C LYS A 594 8.30 7.27 19.42
N ILE A 595 8.02 6.21 20.17
CA ILE A 595 8.70 5.95 21.44
C ILE A 595 8.91 4.46 21.65
N GLY A 596 10.02 4.11 22.30
CA GLY A 596 10.26 2.73 22.71
C GLY A 596 11.45 2.62 23.67
N CYS A 597 11.78 1.39 24.05
CA CYS A 597 12.87 1.15 24.99
C CYS A 597 13.79 0.00 24.55
N ALA A 598 15.07 0.15 24.87
CA ALA A 598 16.07 -0.90 24.84
C ALA A 598 16.67 -1.06 26.23
N GLY A 599 17.24 -2.22 26.53
CA GLY A 599 18.07 -2.34 27.71
C GLY A 599 18.87 -3.62 27.72
N GLU A 600 19.84 -3.63 28.63
CA GLU A 600 20.79 -4.71 28.78
C GLU A 600 20.10 -5.96 29.36
N HIS A 601 20.21 -7.09 28.65
CA HIS A 601 19.43 -8.31 28.91
C HIS A 601 19.91 -9.10 30.16
N THR A 602 21.09 -8.84 30.71
CA THR A 602 21.49 -9.39 32.03
C THR A 602 20.74 -8.72 33.19
N CYS A 603 20.24 -7.51 32.97
CA CYS A 603 19.52 -6.70 33.96
C CYS A 603 18.02 -7.04 34.06
N PHE A 604 17.35 -7.46 32.97
CA PHE A 604 15.93 -7.85 32.97
C PHE A 604 15.55 -8.70 31.75
N ASP A 605 14.43 -9.43 31.83
CA ASP A 605 13.91 -10.26 30.74
C ASP A 605 12.84 -9.53 29.90
N GLY A 606 12.56 -10.04 28.69
CA GLY A 606 11.59 -9.44 27.78
C GLY A 606 10.17 -9.30 28.36
N THR A 607 9.77 -10.16 29.29
CA THR A 607 8.46 -10.08 29.94
C THR A 607 8.40 -8.91 30.94
N ILE A 608 9.50 -8.60 31.65
CA ILE A 608 9.61 -7.40 32.49
C ILE A 608 9.52 -6.13 31.64
N ALA A 609 10.16 -6.13 30.46
CA ALA A 609 10.09 -5.02 29.51
C ALA A 609 8.64 -4.78 29.04
N VAL A 610 7.94 -5.84 28.64
CA VAL A 610 6.54 -5.79 28.19
C VAL A 610 5.60 -5.33 29.31
N HIS A 611 5.82 -5.76 30.55
CA HIS A 611 5.02 -5.29 31.69
C HIS A 611 5.21 -3.80 31.98
N LEU A 612 6.45 -3.31 31.91
CA LEU A 612 6.74 -1.88 32.04
C LEU A 612 6.06 -1.08 30.93
N SER A 613 6.16 -1.53 29.67
CA SER A 613 5.51 -0.87 28.54
C SER A 613 3.98 -0.92 28.64
N ALA A 614 3.40 -2.03 29.08
CA ALA A 614 1.96 -2.15 29.31
C ALA A 614 1.49 -1.18 30.40
N PHE A 615 2.23 -1.08 31.51
CA PHE A 615 1.93 -0.12 32.58
C PHE A 615 2.02 1.34 32.11
N LEU A 616 3.01 1.68 31.29
CA LEU A 616 3.14 3.03 30.73
C LEU A 616 1.99 3.36 29.77
N LEU A 617 1.60 2.43 28.89
CA LEU A 617 0.47 2.59 27.98
C LEU A 617 -0.86 2.73 28.75
N GLU A 618 -1.06 1.90 29.78
CA GLU A 618 -2.22 1.99 30.66
C GLU A 618 -2.27 3.35 31.38
N SER A 619 -1.12 3.83 31.89
CA SER A 619 -1.01 5.13 32.55
C SER A 619 -1.26 6.31 31.60
N LEU A 620 -0.82 6.22 30.34
CA LEU A 620 -1.10 7.23 29.30
C LEU A 620 -2.57 7.22 28.88
N SER A 621 -3.18 6.03 28.78
CA SER A 621 -4.59 5.87 28.39
C SER A 621 -5.59 6.27 29.48
N SER A 622 -5.17 6.20 30.75
CA SER A 622 -6.00 6.55 31.92
C SER A 622 -5.69 7.94 32.49
N GLY A 623 -4.62 8.59 31.99
CA GLY A 623 -4.15 9.89 32.44
C GLY A 623 -4.95 11.06 31.86
N VAL A 624 -5.06 12.14 32.64
CA VAL A 624 -5.55 13.43 32.13
C VAL A 624 -4.46 14.05 31.28
N GLU A 625 -4.81 14.48 30.07
CA GLU A 625 -3.87 15.12 29.15
C GLU A 625 -3.18 16.33 29.82
N PRO A 626 -1.84 16.38 29.86
CA PRO A 626 -1.13 17.50 30.48
C PRO A 626 -1.46 18.81 29.76
N ASN A 627 -1.65 19.89 30.51
CA ASN A 627 -1.79 21.22 29.93
C ASN A 627 -0.42 21.73 29.44
N TRP A 628 -0.08 21.40 28.18
CA TRP A 628 1.17 21.77 27.52
C TRP A 628 1.35 23.29 27.34
N SER A 629 0.27 24.08 27.43
CA SER A 629 0.31 25.54 27.43
C SER A 629 0.82 26.15 28.74
N ASN A 630 1.02 25.36 29.80
CA ASN A 630 1.47 25.83 31.12
C ASN A 630 2.72 25.08 31.63
N VAL A 631 3.69 24.86 30.75
CA VAL A 631 4.98 24.25 31.13
C VAL A 631 5.75 25.22 32.02
N GLN A 632 5.94 24.84 33.28
CA GLN A 632 6.72 25.61 34.23
C GLN A 632 8.19 25.66 33.80
N PRO A 633 8.89 26.80 33.98
CA PRO A 633 10.31 26.88 33.69
C PRO A 633 11.09 25.84 34.50
N LEU A 634 12.16 25.33 33.89
CA LEU A 634 13.02 24.30 34.49
C LEU A 634 13.53 24.77 35.86
N ARG A 635 13.28 23.98 36.91
CA ARG A 635 13.80 24.27 38.26
C ARG A 635 15.33 24.29 38.33
N LYS A 636 15.98 23.52 37.44
CA LYS A 636 17.42 23.51 37.18
C LYS A 636 17.64 23.26 35.70
N SER A 637 18.55 24.01 35.10
CA SER A 637 18.99 23.75 33.72
C SER A 637 19.71 22.41 33.64
N PRO A 638 19.53 21.65 32.54
CA PRO A 638 20.30 20.44 32.30
C PRO A 638 21.80 20.79 32.26
N VAL A 639 22.62 19.88 32.80
CA VAL A 639 24.07 20.00 32.79
C VAL A 639 24.60 19.14 31.66
N GLU A 640 25.41 19.74 30.78
CA GLU A 640 26.11 19.01 29.73
C GLU A 640 27.21 18.13 30.34
N LEU A 641 27.19 16.84 30.04
CA LEU A 641 28.23 15.90 30.47
C LEU A 641 29.30 15.82 29.38
N ILE A 642 30.48 16.37 29.66
CA ILE A 642 31.58 16.48 28.69
C ILE A 642 32.69 15.50 29.07
N PHE A 643 33.09 14.66 28.11
CA PHE A 643 34.25 13.80 28.21
C PHE A 643 35.48 14.48 27.62
N ASP A 644 36.61 14.40 28.34
CA ASP A 644 37.93 14.72 27.82
C ASP A 644 38.40 13.57 26.93
N LEU A 645 38.78 13.84 25.68
CA LEU A 645 39.16 12.82 24.69
C LEU A 645 40.53 13.10 24.06
N ASP A 646 41.35 12.05 23.98
CA ASP A 646 42.58 12.01 23.20
C ASP A 646 42.32 11.66 21.71
N ASP A 647 43.34 11.80 20.87
CA ASP A 647 43.22 11.58 19.42
C ASP A 647 42.87 10.12 19.07
N ASN A 648 43.27 9.16 19.91
CA ASN A 648 42.97 7.74 19.71
C ASN A 648 41.47 7.47 19.95
N LEU A 649 40.89 8.00 21.02
CA LEU A 649 39.46 7.88 21.31
C LEU A 649 38.61 8.59 20.25
N ARG A 650 39.05 9.75 19.74
CA ARG A 650 38.38 10.46 18.63
C ARG A 650 38.37 9.65 17.34
N THR A 651 39.48 8.97 17.05
CA THR A 651 39.61 8.10 15.88
C THR A 651 38.70 6.88 16.00
N GLU A 652 38.65 6.27 17.19
CA GLU A 652 37.80 5.09 17.45
C GLU A 652 36.31 5.42 17.35
N ILE A 653 35.90 6.57 17.89
CA ILE A 653 34.52 7.07 17.75
C ILE A 653 34.15 7.29 16.28
N THR A 654 35.07 7.77 15.46
CA THR A 654 34.81 8.01 14.03
C THR A 654 34.65 6.69 13.25
N ARG A 655 35.39 5.64 13.62
CA ARG A 655 35.34 4.31 12.99
C ARG A 655 33.97 3.65 13.14
N MET A 656 33.37 3.73 14.33
CA MET A 656 32.14 3.00 14.67
C MET A 656 30.84 3.56 14.07
N LYS A 657 30.84 4.79 13.53
CA LYS A 657 29.63 5.47 13.04
C LYS A 657 29.05 4.93 11.71
N SER A 658 29.51 3.79 11.19
CA SER A 658 29.38 3.45 9.74
C SER A 658 28.51 2.24 9.33
N THR A 659 27.75 1.57 10.20
CA THR A 659 27.08 0.28 9.84
C THR A 659 25.71 0.03 10.51
N ALA A 660 24.60 -0.09 9.74
CA ALA A 660 23.34 -0.77 10.16
C ALA A 660 22.28 -1.06 9.04
N ARG A 661 21.59 -2.22 9.18
CA ARG A 661 20.17 -2.64 8.84
C ARG A 661 19.80 -3.51 7.63
N GLN A 662 18.88 -4.49 7.86
CA GLN A 662 17.61 -4.74 7.12
C GLN A 662 16.70 -5.88 7.73
N HIS A 663 15.43 -5.96 7.28
CA HIS A 663 14.21 -6.60 7.87
C HIS A 663 13.56 -7.76 7.06
N GLU A 664 12.61 -8.51 7.66
CA GLU A 664 11.17 -8.71 7.23
C GLU A 664 10.47 -9.96 7.84
N ALA A 665 9.12 -10.00 7.83
CA ALA A 665 8.23 -10.94 8.56
C ALA A 665 7.06 -11.50 7.72
N ILE A 666 6.45 -12.64 8.13
CA ILE A 666 5.30 -13.31 7.46
C ILE A 666 4.26 -13.85 8.49
N LYS A 667 2.99 -13.97 8.06
CA LYS A 667 1.71 -14.22 8.79
C LYS A 667 1.11 -15.65 8.57
N PRO A 668 -0.04 -16.07 9.17
CA PRO A 668 -0.12 -17.24 10.07
C PRO A 668 -1.04 -18.42 9.65
N CYS A 669 -1.02 -19.54 10.42
CA CYS A 669 -1.89 -20.73 10.26
C CYS A 669 -2.27 -21.40 11.61
N LYS A 670 -3.35 -22.20 11.64
CA LYS A 670 -4.06 -22.70 12.84
C LYS A 670 -3.46 -23.96 13.50
N ILE A 671 -2.39 -23.79 14.28
CA ILE A 671 -1.80 -24.77 15.23
C ILE A 671 -1.42 -24.02 16.52
N HIS A 672 -1.13 -24.70 17.66
CA HIS A 672 -0.65 -24.02 18.89
C HIS A 672 0.46 -23.03 18.48
N PRO A 673 0.24 -21.72 18.67
CA PRO A 673 0.97 -20.74 17.89
C PRO A 673 2.48 -20.77 18.13
N ASP A 674 2.95 -21.04 19.36
CA ASP A 674 4.38 -21.31 19.61
C ASP A 674 4.91 -22.48 18.78
N ALA A 675 4.24 -23.64 18.80
CA ALA A 675 4.68 -24.81 18.03
C ALA A 675 4.59 -24.61 16.52
N PHE A 676 3.57 -23.87 16.07
CA PHE A 676 3.41 -23.47 14.68
C PHE A 676 4.55 -22.58 14.22
N ILE A 677 4.86 -21.52 14.98
CA ILE A 677 5.91 -20.55 14.68
C ILE A 677 7.27 -21.25 14.67
N GLN A 678 7.56 -22.10 15.65
CA GLN A 678 8.82 -22.84 15.73
C GLN A 678 9.04 -23.76 14.52
N LEU A 679 7.99 -24.49 14.11
CA LEU A 679 8.05 -25.33 12.92
C LEU A 679 8.13 -24.51 11.62
N ALA A 680 7.42 -23.39 11.55
CA ALA A 680 7.50 -22.47 10.43
C ALA A 680 8.92 -21.90 10.27
N LEU A 681 9.55 -21.44 11.36
CA LEU A 681 10.91 -20.91 11.33
C LEU A 681 11.94 -21.97 10.92
N LEU A 682 11.79 -23.21 11.39
CA LEU A 682 12.66 -24.32 10.99
C LEU A 682 12.50 -24.71 9.52
N LEU A 683 11.27 -24.75 9.00
CA LEU A 683 11.00 -25.01 7.58
C LEU A 683 11.55 -23.88 6.71
N THR A 684 11.37 -22.63 7.12
CA THR A 684 11.91 -21.45 6.43
C THR A 684 13.44 -21.51 6.40
N TYR A 685 14.10 -21.78 7.53
CA TYR A 685 15.56 -21.94 7.58
C TYR A 685 16.04 -23.05 6.63
N HIS A 686 15.38 -24.22 6.63
CA HIS A 686 15.73 -25.33 5.75
C HIS A 686 15.55 -25.01 4.27
N ARG A 687 14.51 -24.26 3.90
CA ARG A 687 14.30 -23.80 2.52
C ARG A 687 15.34 -22.78 2.07
N LEU A 688 15.80 -21.93 2.98
CA LEU A 688 16.79 -20.90 2.68
C LEU A 688 18.21 -21.47 2.59
N HIS A 689 18.57 -22.42 3.45
CA HIS A 689 19.96 -22.85 3.62
C HIS A 689 20.23 -24.31 3.27
N GLY A 690 19.19 -25.13 3.02
CA GLY A 690 19.34 -26.56 2.76
C GLY A 690 19.71 -27.41 3.99
N GLU A 691 19.89 -26.78 5.15
CA GLU A 691 20.36 -27.41 6.39
C GLU A 691 19.31 -27.33 7.52
N PHE A 692 19.60 -27.93 8.68
CA PHE A 692 18.76 -27.85 9.88
C PHE A 692 19.46 -27.02 10.95
N ALA A 693 18.79 -25.99 11.47
CA ALA A 693 19.37 -25.10 12.46
C ALA A 693 19.35 -25.69 13.89
N PRO A 694 20.44 -25.58 14.67
CA PRO A 694 20.37 -25.69 16.13
C PRO A 694 19.55 -24.52 16.70
N THR A 695 18.52 -24.85 17.47
CA THR A 695 17.51 -23.90 17.95
C THR A 695 17.57 -23.68 19.45
N TYR A 696 17.38 -22.42 19.86
CA TYR A 696 17.06 -21.97 21.21
C TYR A 696 15.64 -21.41 21.23
N GLU A 697 14.75 -22.01 22.01
CA GLU A 697 13.44 -21.44 22.34
C GLU A 697 13.30 -21.31 23.86
N THR A 698 12.75 -20.19 24.32
CA THR A 698 12.74 -19.84 25.74
C THR A 698 11.58 -20.50 26.50
N ALA A 699 11.89 -21.25 27.55
CA ALA A 699 10.93 -21.66 28.58
C ALA A 699 11.12 -20.85 29.87
N LEU A 700 10.06 -20.17 30.33
CA LEU A 700 10.10 -19.37 31.57
C LEU A 700 10.21 -20.26 32.81
N MET A 701 11.18 -19.97 33.68
CA MET A 701 11.47 -20.73 34.90
C MET A 701 11.09 -19.97 36.18
N ARG A 702 10.15 -19.02 36.10
CA ARG A 702 9.77 -18.13 37.21
C ARG A 702 9.22 -18.84 38.45
N ASN A 703 8.79 -20.09 38.31
CA ASN A 703 8.35 -20.93 39.43
C ASN A 703 9.51 -21.40 40.33
N TYR A 704 10.76 -21.12 39.97
CA TYR A 704 11.97 -21.53 40.70
C TYR A 704 12.72 -20.32 41.27
N TYR A 705 13.38 -20.48 42.43
CA TYR A 705 14.16 -19.42 43.08
C TYR A 705 15.31 -18.95 42.17
N LYS A 706 15.33 -17.63 41.85
CA LYS A 706 16.22 -17.01 40.84
C LYS A 706 16.07 -17.58 39.42
N GLY A 707 14.96 -18.26 39.13
CA GLY A 707 14.70 -18.85 37.83
C GLY A 707 14.47 -17.80 36.75
N ARG A 708 15.34 -17.79 35.73
CA ARG A 708 15.22 -16.96 34.53
C ARG A 708 14.57 -17.74 33.38
N THR A 709 15.38 -18.37 32.52
CA THR A 709 14.93 -19.14 31.34
C THR A 709 15.61 -20.51 31.24
N GLU A 710 14.97 -21.47 30.57
CA GLU A 710 15.51 -22.78 30.16
C GLU A 710 15.41 -22.91 28.63
N THR A 711 16.34 -23.63 27.99
CA THR A 711 16.36 -23.79 26.53
C THR A 711 15.52 -24.98 26.08
N VAL A 712 14.69 -24.76 25.05
CA VAL A 712 13.99 -25.79 24.29
C VAL A 712 14.66 -25.94 22.91
N ARG A 713 15.10 -27.16 22.59
CA ARG A 713 15.65 -27.49 21.26
C ARG A 713 14.53 -27.91 20.31
N SER A 714 13.93 -26.93 19.63
CA SER A 714 12.82 -27.10 18.69
C SER A 714 13.13 -27.99 17.47
N CYS A 715 14.38 -28.08 17.02
CA CYS A 715 14.80 -28.97 15.92
C CYS A 715 14.81 -30.46 16.33
N SER A 716 13.64 -31.01 16.63
CA SER A 716 13.44 -32.42 16.99
C SER A 716 13.44 -33.36 15.77
N GLU A 717 13.62 -34.66 15.99
CA GLU A 717 13.53 -35.67 14.93
C GLU A 717 12.17 -35.61 14.19
N ASP A 718 11.08 -35.34 14.92
CA ASP A 718 9.75 -35.18 14.36
C ASP A 718 9.63 -33.92 13.49
N ALA A 719 10.27 -32.82 13.89
CA ALA A 719 10.35 -31.59 13.10
C ALA A 719 11.13 -31.82 11.80
N VAL A 720 12.28 -32.51 11.87
CA VAL A 720 13.10 -32.87 10.69
C VAL A 720 12.31 -33.74 9.71
N LYS A 721 11.61 -34.77 10.20
CA LYS A 721 10.76 -35.65 9.36
C LYS A 721 9.65 -34.88 8.66
N TRP A 722 9.01 -33.95 9.38
CA TRP A 722 7.98 -33.09 8.80
C TRP A 722 8.55 -32.12 7.76
N ILE A 723 9.68 -31.48 8.02
CA ILE A 723 10.31 -30.53 7.08
C ILE A 723 10.72 -31.22 5.78
N LYS A 724 11.39 -32.38 5.85
CA LYS A 724 11.74 -33.18 4.67
C LYS A 724 10.50 -33.55 3.85
N CYS A 725 9.42 -33.90 4.54
CA CYS A 725 8.14 -34.19 3.90
C CYS A 725 7.52 -32.96 3.21
N MET A 726 7.65 -31.76 3.80
CA MET A 726 7.09 -30.53 3.23
C MET A 726 7.79 -30.06 1.95
N VAL A 727 9.09 -30.34 1.81
CA VAL A 727 9.89 -29.97 0.62
C VAL A 727 9.87 -31.04 -0.47
N ASP A 728 9.37 -32.25 -0.18
CA ASP A 728 9.20 -33.32 -1.16
C ASP A 728 7.88 -33.13 -1.94
N ALA A 729 7.98 -32.94 -3.26
CA ALA A 729 6.85 -32.72 -4.15
C ALA A 729 5.97 -33.98 -4.32
N GLU A 730 6.55 -35.17 -4.19
CA GLU A 730 5.86 -36.46 -4.39
C GLU A 730 4.99 -36.86 -3.19
N VAL A 731 5.16 -36.19 -2.04
CA VAL A 731 4.42 -36.53 -0.82
C VAL A 731 3.07 -35.80 -0.77
N SER A 732 2.02 -36.59 -0.58
CA SER A 732 0.64 -36.10 -0.50
C SER A 732 0.37 -35.12 0.65
N ILE A 733 -0.56 -34.19 0.43
CA ILE A 733 -1.02 -33.20 1.42
C ILE A 733 -1.50 -33.85 2.73
N PRO A 734 -2.27 -34.96 2.73
CA PRO A 734 -2.67 -35.66 3.96
C PRO A 734 -1.48 -36.16 4.79
N THR A 735 -0.43 -36.65 4.13
CA THR A 735 0.81 -37.10 4.80
C THR A 735 1.59 -35.93 5.39
N LYS A 736 1.71 -34.82 4.65
CA LYS A 736 2.30 -33.56 5.12
C LYS A 736 1.57 -33.03 6.38
N ALA A 737 0.24 -33.02 6.36
CA ALA A 737 -0.58 -32.59 7.49
C ALA A 737 -0.50 -33.54 8.70
N LYS A 738 -0.35 -34.85 8.48
CA LYS A 738 -0.16 -35.84 9.56
C LYS A 738 1.17 -35.62 10.28
N LEU A 739 2.26 -35.47 9.53
CA LEU A 739 3.60 -35.25 10.11
C LEU A 739 3.70 -33.89 10.80
N PHE A 740 3.02 -32.87 10.27
CA PHE A 740 2.88 -31.57 10.92
C PHE A 740 2.35 -31.72 12.36
N ARG A 741 1.24 -32.46 12.54
CA ARG A 741 0.60 -32.63 13.85
C ARG A 741 1.47 -33.40 14.85
N ILE A 742 2.30 -34.32 14.36
CA ILE A 742 3.24 -35.08 15.20
C ILE A 742 4.36 -34.15 15.69
N ALA A 743 4.97 -33.40 14.78
CA ALA A 743 6.01 -32.42 15.11
C ALA A 743 5.51 -31.35 16.10
N ALA A 744 4.30 -30.83 15.90
CA ALA A 744 3.72 -29.82 16.78
C ALA A 744 3.48 -30.36 18.21
N LYS A 745 2.97 -31.59 18.35
CA LYS A 745 2.80 -32.24 19.66
C LYS A 745 4.14 -32.45 20.37
N ARG A 746 5.19 -32.82 19.62
CA ARG A 746 6.54 -32.99 20.18
C ARG A 746 7.09 -31.67 20.72
N GLN A 747 6.91 -30.57 19.99
CA GLN A 747 7.33 -29.24 20.43
C GLN A 747 6.67 -28.81 21.75
N THR A 748 5.34 -29.03 21.86
CA THR A 748 4.60 -28.75 23.10
C THR A 748 5.11 -29.58 24.28
N GLN A 749 5.44 -30.85 24.06
CA GLN A 749 6.00 -31.72 25.10
C GLN A 749 7.34 -31.19 25.64
N LEU A 750 8.26 -30.81 24.74
CA LEU A 750 9.58 -30.27 25.11
C LEU A 750 9.48 -28.99 25.95
N MET A 751 8.54 -28.10 25.58
CA MET A 751 8.27 -26.86 26.34
C MET A 751 7.76 -27.16 27.76
N ASN A 752 6.86 -28.13 27.92
CA ASN A 752 6.33 -28.52 29.22
C ASN A 752 7.40 -29.17 30.10
N ASP A 753 8.27 -29.99 29.52
CA ASP A 753 9.38 -30.61 30.25
C ASP A 753 10.39 -29.55 30.72
N ALA A 754 10.75 -28.57 29.88
CA ALA A 754 11.59 -27.44 30.26
C ALA A 754 10.98 -26.62 31.42
N ARG A 755 9.72 -26.18 31.31
CA ARG A 755 9.01 -25.41 32.35
C ARG A 755 8.88 -26.13 33.69
N SER A 756 8.93 -27.47 33.68
CA SER A 756 8.85 -28.31 34.87
C SER A 756 10.21 -28.69 35.46
N GLY A 757 11.30 -28.11 34.96
CA GLY A 757 12.66 -28.38 35.42
C GLY A 757 13.22 -29.73 34.96
N ARG A 758 12.57 -30.38 33.98
CA ARG A 758 13.05 -31.60 33.31
C ARG A 758 13.78 -31.29 32.00
N GLY A 759 14.07 -30.01 31.73
CA GLY A 759 14.89 -29.59 30.60
C GLY A 759 16.32 -30.10 30.75
N ILE A 760 16.93 -30.51 29.63
CA ILE A 760 18.28 -31.09 29.62
C ILE A 760 19.38 -30.05 29.35
N ASP A 761 19.03 -28.85 28.86
CA ASP A 761 19.99 -27.96 28.23
C ASP A 761 20.88 -27.21 29.23
N ARG A 762 20.34 -26.75 30.37
CA ARG A 762 21.16 -26.26 31.49
C ARG A 762 22.20 -27.29 31.96
N HIS A 763 21.88 -28.58 31.93
CA HIS A 763 22.82 -29.64 32.27
C HIS A 763 23.92 -29.79 31.20
N LEU A 764 23.57 -29.62 29.91
CA LEU A 764 24.54 -29.63 28.81
C LEU A 764 25.45 -28.38 28.80
N PHE A 765 24.93 -27.21 29.15
CA PHE A 765 25.72 -25.98 29.30
C PHE A 765 26.73 -26.11 30.45
N ALA A 766 26.31 -26.66 31.59
CA ALA A 766 27.20 -26.94 32.73
C ALA A 766 28.32 -27.94 32.42
N LEU A 767 28.16 -28.76 31.36
CA LEU A 767 29.16 -29.71 30.87
C LEU A 767 30.06 -29.13 29.76
N GLY A 768 30.00 -27.82 29.49
CA GLY A 768 30.84 -27.14 28.50
C GLY A 768 30.18 -26.91 27.14
N GLY A 769 28.86 -27.08 27.00
CA GLY A 769 28.14 -26.70 25.79
C GLY A 769 28.12 -25.19 25.58
N GLY A 770 28.56 -24.71 24.40
CA GLY A 770 28.51 -23.30 24.02
C GLY A 770 27.11 -22.85 23.56
N GLY A 771 26.76 -21.58 23.80
CA GLY A 771 25.46 -20.97 23.46
C GLY A 771 25.27 -20.61 21.98
N ASN A 772 25.87 -21.36 21.05
CA ASN A 772 25.89 -21.04 19.62
C ASN A 772 24.62 -21.54 18.91
N PHE A 773 23.49 -20.89 19.18
CA PHE A 773 22.21 -21.22 18.56
C PHE A 773 21.96 -20.35 17.32
N ILE A 774 21.81 -21.01 16.17
CA ILE A 774 21.58 -20.37 14.88
C ILE A 774 20.17 -19.76 14.80
N LEU A 775 19.19 -20.35 15.50
CA LEU A 775 17.85 -19.77 15.63
C LEU A 775 17.52 -19.61 17.11
N SER A 776 17.46 -18.38 17.62
CA SER A 776 17.10 -18.02 18.99
C SER A 776 15.73 -17.37 19.02
N THR A 777 14.80 -17.88 19.83
CA THR A 777 13.39 -17.52 19.80
C THR A 777 12.80 -17.34 21.22
N SER A 778 11.80 -16.46 21.35
CA SER A 778 10.99 -16.34 22.57
C SER A 778 9.61 -15.77 22.29
N THR A 779 8.58 -16.37 22.90
CA THR A 779 7.24 -15.76 22.98
C THR A 779 7.24 -14.60 24.00
N LEU A 780 6.64 -13.46 23.64
CA LEU A 780 6.39 -12.32 24.53
C LEU A 780 4.97 -12.33 25.12
N GLY A 781 4.19 -13.37 24.80
CA GLY A 781 2.82 -13.54 25.26
C GLY A 781 1.77 -12.94 24.32
N PHE A 782 0.63 -12.56 24.88
CA PHE A 782 -0.59 -12.20 24.14
C PHE A 782 -0.86 -10.69 24.09
N SER A 783 0.14 -9.86 24.39
CA SER A 783 0.06 -8.40 24.37
C SER A 783 0.46 -7.84 23.00
N VAL A 784 -0.07 -6.67 22.64
CA VAL A 784 0.33 -5.91 21.43
C VAL A 784 1.74 -5.31 21.55
N CYS A 785 2.34 -5.33 22.74
CA CYS A 785 3.70 -4.88 22.98
C CYS A 785 4.70 -5.91 22.42
N GLY A 786 5.26 -5.63 21.25
CA GLY A 786 6.32 -6.43 20.63
C GLY A 786 7.72 -6.06 21.13
N GLY A 787 8.71 -6.86 20.77
CA GLY A 787 10.12 -6.61 21.03
C GLY A 787 10.99 -7.44 20.10
N CYS A 788 12.30 -7.27 20.17
CA CYS A 788 13.29 -7.99 19.39
C CYS A 788 14.43 -8.46 20.29
N VAL A 789 15.18 -9.47 19.85
CA VAL A 789 16.38 -9.96 20.53
C VAL A 789 17.51 -10.08 19.53
N ALA A 790 18.75 -9.78 19.92
CA ALA A 790 19.90 -10.00 19.07
C ALA A 790 20.17 -11.51 18.88
N PRO A 791 20.74 -11.95 17.74
CA PRO A 791 21.11 -13.34 17.54
C PRO A 791 22.23 -13.79 18.48
N MET A 792 22.31 -15.09 18.75
CA MET A 792 23.29 -15.63 19.71
C MET A 792 24.64 -16.00 19.08
N CYS A 793 24.72 -16.04 17.75
CA CYS A 793 25.94 -16.29 16.99
C CYS A 793 25.95 -15.53 15.67
N LEU A 794 27.12 -15.43 15.04
CA LEU A 794 27.27 -14.97 13.65
C LEU A 794 26.43 -15.85 12.72
N ASP A 795 25.82 -15.24 11.71
CA ASP A 795 24.86 -15.85 10.77
C ASP A 795 23.63 -16.49 11.45
N GLY A 796 23.40 -16.12 12.71
CA GLY A 796 22.23 -16.51 13.48
C GLY A 796 21.06 -15.54 13.35
N TYR A 797 19.89 -16.04 13.75
CA TYR A 797 18.61 -15.34 13.76
C TYR A 797 18.07 -15.23 15.19
N GLY A 798 17.66 -14.03 15.61
CA GLY A 798 17.02 -13.77 16.92
C GLY A 798 15.57 -13.31 16.74
N THR A 799 14.58 -14.06 17.24
CA THR A 799 13.16 -13.81 16.97
C THR A 799 12.33 -13.70 18.24
N PHE A 800 11.66 -12.58 18.43
CA PHE A 800 10.57 -12.46 19.40
C PHE A 800 9.23 -12.49 18.70
N TYR A 801 8.23 -13.09 19.36
CA TYR A 801 6.91 -13.23 18.76
C TYR A 801 5.77 -13.05 19.77
N ASN A 802 4.70 -12.38 19.34
CA ASN A 802 3.46 -12.19 20.09
C ASN A 802 2.31 -12.86 19.38
N ILE A 803 1.38 -13.39 20.16
CA ILE A 803 0.23 -14.14 19.66
C ILE A 803 -1.02 -13.37 20.07
N LEU A 804 -1.61 -12.65 19.13
CA LEU A 804 -2.82 -11.86 19.35
C LEU A 804 -4.06 -12.65 18.89
N PRO A 805 -5.27 -12.25 19.30
CA PRO A 805 -6.51 -12.94 18.89
C PRO A 805 -6.66 -13.08 17.36
N ASN A 806 -6.15 -12.12 16.58
CA ASN A 806 -6.32 -12.05 15.12
C ASN A 806 -4.99 -11.92 14.33
N SER A 807 -3.83 -11.97 14.99
CA SER A 807 -2.55 -11.79 14.32
C SER A 807 -1.40 -12.42 15.11
N ILE A 808 -0.31 -12.72 14.41
CA ILE A 808 0.97 -13.07 15.03
C ILE A 808 1.94 -11.95 14.64
N ILE A 809 2.60 -11.36 15.62
CA ILE A 809 3.66 -10.38 15.40
C ILE A 809 4.97 -11.15 15.54
N LEU A 810 5.83 -11.10 14.52
CA LEU A 810 7.14 -11.76 14.49
C LEU A 810 8.19 -10.68 14.18
N ILE A 811 9.17 -10.53 15.05
CA ILE A 811 10.26 -9.57 14.87
C ILE A 811 11.57 -10.36 14.92
N THR A 812 12.21 -10.50 13.76
CA THR A 812 13.44 -11.30 13.58
C THR A 812 14.62 -10.39 13.28
N THR A 813 15.72 -10.58 14.00
CA THR A 813 17.01 -9.93 13.79
C THR A 813 18.00 -10.94 13.23
N VAL A 814 19.03 -10.47 12.51
CA VAL A 814 20.06 -11.31 11.89
C VAL A 814 21.43 -10.69 12.12
N TYR A 815 22.45 -11.52 12.37
CA TYR A 815 23.86 -11.11 12.35
C TYR A 815 24.45 -11.55 11.02
N ASN A 816 25.00 -10.62 10.25
CA ASN A 816 25.54 -10.89 8.93
C ASN A 816 27.06 -10.64 8.96
N GLU A 817 27.87 -11.64 8.57
CA GLU A 817 29.34 -11.60 8.68
C GLU A 817 29.99 -10.45 7.87
N ILE A 818 29.28 -9.93 6.86
CA ILE A 818 29.74 -8.90 5.91
C ILE A 818 30.14 -7.56 6.58
N LEU A 819 29.79 -7.34 7.86
CA LEU A 819 30.01 -6.06 8.55
C LEU A 819 31.16 -6.09 9.58
N PHE A 820 31.80 -7.24 9.82
CA PHE A 820 32.90 -7.38 10.80
C PHE A 820 34.27 -7.76 10.19
N SER A 821 34.35 -7.99 8.88
CA SER A 821 35.60 -7.99 8.10
C SER A 821 35.88 -6.61 7.53
#